data_AF-A0A2T4FG16-F1
#
_entry.id   AF-A0A2T4FG16-F1
#
_cell.length_a   1.000
_cell.length_b   1.000
_cell.length_c   1.000
_cell.angle_alpha   90.00
_cell.angle_beta   90.00
_cell.angle_gamma   90.00
#
_symmetry.space_group_name_H-M   'P 1'
#
loop_
_entity.id
_entity.type
_entity.pdbx_description
1 polymer ?
#
loop_
_entity_poly.entity_id
_entity_poly.type
_entity_poly.pdbx_seq_one_letter_code
_entity_poly.pdbx_strand_id
1 'polypeptide(L)'
;MDSKTRDVESVISDFKRCLNHYDDWAESFFSFSALDIEQVFKVGNEVALVAPINRSILPSSTVATCQANGTLTLVHMFQSSRFVPIGNTPVIMQRVDPDGGPLGEPIHHTIGPSGILEITECDRNQQYRVNFYPDVSKAHFKALYASYQSLIAPLEDWLRAEWRTTFKPLWKGYSEANFLKRYLTLHHAYARGFGNALYSLWDDLKQLFQWLSDPLAHAEKLLHYLSQAEFEQLLKVSTEALAKGLLVLSDEPLLFVYLAAMVSWIRMLPAPYMNELLGQISAEVLINLLLCRAIGGMGLAIGMSTKVLGAIKSRRARRWLEQMAGQFGKSGVDDHVEMAKPVWLGSAPTPINTVPIGPLKAGDQLVSNPVTAVRDKATQRTVLVRQEPVDDVPASGKNLNGEASASADKTASHGCPVSMVTGEELLTLTDGTLDGVLPFEWTRLYRTSAVEVDCGLGFGWSHALAHRLVVDGDSVVWTDHENRSTTLPLPSISRPAITNSLAEVAIYLGALPDELVLAQASRFYHFCDGVLTAISDAYDNRLRIVRDRSGRIERLDNGVGRSLFLRYELERIVAVDYQVQRAKGHEAFTWVTEHNVVSYAYDDAGRLVCATNAVGEREVYRYDAQHVILERQLAGGASFYWEWERSGKAARCVRHWASFSQMDARYAWGDDGQVTVVNADGSQEVYVHDQRARLVQRTDPDGAEHFKSYDDKGRLTVEQDPLGAVTAYQYDDAGRLVAVFPGDDEPTSYEHDNGFVRVVRRGQAVWKYERNDQGDVTRRTDPAGHITDYSYNPSGQLTGVWYPDHSCHRLVWNERGQLLEEQLPNGAIKRYRYDDVGRQVAREDEHGALTQYQWDSVGRLVRVVLPGGAYREYSYNPYGKITAERDELGHVTRYEYADGLHLISRRLNADGTQVKYRYDNVRLLLTAIENEAGETYQLDYHPNGLIQQEIGFDGQRTAYAYDLNGNLLEKTEHGDDGSQLVTRYERDHAGRLVRKTLADGKVVEYAYDRQGNLLSVDDGHWALAYEYDVQNRLTAEHQGWGTLRYGYDACGQLKHLRLPDNNRLVFNHDKGGHLSTVELNGALLTSHLFKNGREHQRQQGQLLSHYHYDDQHRLHAHAITQQEHILYQRQ
;
A
#
# COMPACT_ATOMS: atom_id res chain seq x y z
N MET A 1 -9.02 -5.60 31.20
CA MET A 1 -8.44 -6.45 32.28
C MET A 1 -8.92 -5.93 33.63
N ASP A 2 -9.41 -6.79 34.52
CA ASP A 2 -9.70 -6.41 35.90
C ASP A 2 -8.40 -6.09 36.66
N SER A 3 -8.33 -4.93 37.30
CA SER A 3 -7.17 -4.48 38.07
C SER A 3 -6.97 -5.23 39.40
N LYS A 4 -7.96 -6.01 39.83
CA LYS A 4 -7.96 -6.72 41.13
C LYS A 4 -7.57 -8.19 41.04
N THR A 5 -7.82 -8.86 39.92
CA THR A 5 -7.54 -10.28 39.74
C THR A 5 -7.08 -10.61 38.32
N ARG A 6 -6.07 -11.47 38.19
CA ARG A 6 -5.61 -12.00 36.91
C ARG A 6 -6.26 -13.34 36.62
N ASP A 7 -6.91 -13.45 35.46
CA ASP A 7 -7.38 -14.73 34.94
C ASP A 7 -6.20 -15.51 34.33
N VAL A 8 -5.63 -16.42 35.12
CA VAL A 8 -4.46 -17.21 34.71
C VAL A 8 -4.85 -18.46 33.93
N GLU A 9 -6.05 -18.99 34.13
CA GLU A 9 -6.53 -20.11 33.30
C GLU A 9 -6.76 -19.64 31.85
N SER A 10 -7.18 -18.39 31.63
CA SER A 10 -7.17 -17.79 30.29
C SER A 10 -5.76 -17.71 29.70
N VAL A 11 -4.75 -17.23 30.43
CA VAL A 11 -3.37 -17.13 29.91
C VAL A 11 -2.78 -18.52 29.60
N ILE A 12 -3.05 -19.52 30.44
CA ILE A 12 -2.59 -20.90 30.21
C ILE A 12 -3.37 -21.55 29.06
N SER A 13 -4.67 -21.30 28.97
CA SER A 13 -5.48 -21.74 27.82
C SER A 13 -4.94 -21.16 26.53
N ASP A 14 -4.63 -19.86 26.47
CA ASP A 14 -4.02 -19.23 25.30
C ASP A 14 -2.69 -19.89 24.92
N PHE A 15 -1.83 -20.18 25.91
CA PHE A 15 -0.56 -20.89 25.69
C PHE A 15 -0.78 -22.31 25.12
N LYS A 16 -1.71 -23.08 25.68
CA LYS A 16 -2.03 -24.43 25.16
C LYS A 16 -2.53 -24.39 23.72
N ARG A 17 -3.13 -23.27 23.33
CA ARG A 17 -3.65 -23.02 21.99
C ARG A 17 -2.67 -22.28 21.07
N CYS A 18 -1.40 -22.12 21.46
CA CYS A 18 -0.43 -21.37 20.67
C CYS A 18 -0.20 -21.96 19.26
N LEU A 19 -0.50 -23.25 19.06
CA LEU A 19 -0.45 -23.92 17.76
C LEU A 19 -1.85 -24.30 17.22
N ASN A 20 -2.97 -23.82 17.78
CA ASN A 20 -4.31 -24.35 17.48
C ASN A 20 -4.85 -24.08 16.06
N HIS A 21 -4.22 -23.22 15.26
CA HIS A 21 -4.53 -23.08 13.83
C HIS A 21 -3.70 -24.04 12.96
N TYR A 22 -2.80 -24.80 13.56
CA TYR A 22 -2.00 -25.81 12.87
C TYR A 22 -2.81 -27.07 12.58
N ASP A 23 -3.86 -27.39 13.35
CA ASP A 23 -4.73 -28.54 13.09
C ASP A 23 -5.58 -28.34 11.81
N ASP A 24 -6.15 -27.14 11.59
CA ASP A 24 -6.84 -26.78 10.33
C ASP A 24 -5.86 -26.72 9.14
N TRP A 25 -4.63 -26.26 9.38
CA TRP A 25 -3.52 -26.28 8.42
C TRP A 25 -3.03 -27.70 8.10
N ALA A 26 -3.00 -28.61 9.09
CA ALA A 26 -2.60 -30.01 8.98
C ALA A 26 -3.68 -30.90 8.36
N GLU A 27 -4.96 -30.50 8.43
CA GLU A 27 -6.04 -31.14 7.66
C GLU A 27 -6.04 -30.68 6.19
N SER A 28 -5.70 -29.40 5.92
CA SER A 28 -5.43 -28.89 4.56
C SER A 28 -4.17 -29.47 3.91
N PHE A 29 -3.35 -30.17 4.71
CA PHE A 29 -2.07 -30.76 4.33
C PHE A 29 -2.18 -31.86 3.25
N PHE A 30 -3.38 -32.41 3.04
CA PHE A 30 -3.68 -33.32 1.91
C PHE A 30 -4.08 -32.60 0.63
N SER A 31 -3.95 -31.28 0.64
CA SER A 31 -3.67 -30.42 -0.51
C SER A 31 -2.52 -29.47 -0.15
N PHE A 32 -1.32 -30.07 -0.01
CA PHE A 32 0.00 -29.54 -0.39
C PHE A 32 0.88 -28.69 0.59
N SER A 33 1.78 -29.40 1.29
CA SER A 33 3.23 -29.17 1.62
C SER A 33 3.80 -28.30 2.73
N ALA A 34 4.97 -28.75 3.20
CA ALA A 34 5.81 -28.20 4.25
C ALA A 34 7.27 -27.93 3.81
N LEU A 35 8.01 -27.38 4.78
CA LEU A 35 9.35 -26.82 4.80
C LEU A 35 10.44 -27.62 4.06
N ASP A 36 11.19 -26.91 3.23
CA ASP A 36 12.44 -27.37 2.64
C ASP A 36 13.66 -26.95 3.47
N ILE A 37 14.51 -27.94 3.77
CA ILE A 37 15.86 -27.82 4.33
C ILE A 37 16.85 -28.01 3.17
N GLU A 38 17.84 -27.12 3.02
CA GLU A 38 18.94 -27.29 2.05
C GLU A 38 19.78 -28.53 2.40
N GLN A 39 19.51 -29.63 1.68
CA GLN A 39 20.20 -30.91 1.79
C GLN A 39 21.13 -31.09 0.59
N VAL A 40 22.31 -31.65 0.84
CA VAL A 40 23.25 -32.04 -0.22
C VAL A 40 23.23 -33.56 -0.32
N PHE A 41 22.84 -34.04 -1.50
CA PHE A 41 22.95 -35.46 -1.86
C PHE A 41 24.17 -35.64 -2.76
N LYS A 42 25.13 -36.46 -2.33
CA LYS A 42 26.28 -36.81 -3.18
C LYS A 42 26.14 -38.25 -3.65
N VAL A 43 26.39 -38.46 -4.95
CA VAL A 43 26.50 -39.81 -5.52
C VAL A 43 27.83 -39.97 -6.27
N GLY A 44 28.72 -40.82 -5.76
CA GLY A 44 30.06 -41.06 -6.33
C GLY A 44 31.17 -40.09 -5.87
N ASN A 45 32.29 -40.04 -6.60
CA ASN A 45 33.51 -39.33 -6.19
C ASN A 45 33.65 -37.88 -6.68
N GLU A 46 32.87 -37.43 -7.66
CA GLU A 46 32.91 -36.03 -8.14
C GLU A 46 31.98 -35.13 -7.30
N VAL A 47 32.46 -33.93 -6.96
CA VAL A 47 31.70 -32.91 -6.21
C VAL A 47 31.00 -32.02 -7.23
N ALA A 48 29.74 -32.29 -7.53
CA ALA A 48 28.86 -31.36 -8.22
C ALA A 48 27.74 -30.94 -7.26
N LEU A 49 27.66 -29.65 -6.97
CA LEU A 49 26.49 -29.03 -6.33
C LEU A 49 25.34 -29.10 -7.33
N VAL A 50 24.40 -30.02 -7.12
CA VAL A 50 23.19 -30.09 -7.92
C VAL A 50 22.14 -29.22 -7.24
N ALA A 51 21.96 -27.99 -7.73
CA ALA A 51 20.72 -27.27 -7.49
C ALA A 51 19.56 -28.06 -8.14
N PRO A 52 18.35 -28.11 -7.55
CA PRO A 52 17.25 -28.88 -8.10
C PRO A 52 16.92 -28.37 -9.52
N ILE A 53 17.24 -29.19 -10.53
CA ILE A 53 16.82 -28.95 -11.90
C ILE A 53 15.30 -29.10 -11.95
N ASN A 54 14.65 -28.17 -12.65
CA ASN A 54 13.22 -28.09 -12.92
C ASN A 54 12.47 -29.44 -13.01
N ARG A 55 11.36 -29.52 -12.26
CA ARG A 55 10.17 -30.40 -12.37
C ARG A 55 10.39 -31.93 -12.52
N SER A 56 9.97 -32.71 -11.51
CA SER A 56 9.14 -33.92 -11.69
C SER A 56 8.67 -34.58 -10.37
N ILE A 57 7.35 -34.71 -10.23
CA ILE A 57 6.46 -35.75 -9.62
C ILE A 57 6.83 -36.49 -8.30
N LEU A 58 8.07 -36.53 -7.80
CA LEU A 58 8.40 -37.23 -6.54
C LEU A 58 9.46 -36.48 -5.70
N PRO A 59 9.27 -36.33 -4.37
CA PRO A 59 10.23 -35.65 -3.50
C PRO A 59 11.61 -36.29 -3.48
N SER A 60 12.65 -35.49 -3.29
CA SER A 60 14.02 -35.96 -2.97
C SER A 60 14.50 -37.11 -3.86
N SER A 61 14.29 -36.99 -5.17
CA SER A 61 14.77 -37.95 -6.16
C SER A 61 15.95 -37.41 -6.96
N THR A 62 16.99 -38.22 -7.13
CA THR A 62 18.14 -37.92 -7.99
C THR A 62 18.46 -39.12 -8.87
N VAL A 63 19.02 -38.91 -10.06
CA VAL A 63 19.44 -39.99 -10.95
C VAL A 63 20.95 -40.12 -10.89
N ALA A 64 21.44 -41.33 -10.62
CA ALA A 64 22.87 -41.61 -10.57
C ALA A 64 23.23 -42.89 -11.33
N THR A 65 24.37 -42.87 -11.99
CA THR A 65 24.90 -44.03 -12.72
C THR A 65 25.85 -44.80 -11.82
N CYS A 66 25.63 -46.10 -11.66
CA CYS A 66 26.56 -46.98 -10.96
C CYS A 66 27.86 -47.11 -11.76
N GLN A 67 29.00 -46.81 -11.12
CA GLN A 67 30.30 -46.75 -11.80
C GLN A 67 30.77 -48.13 -12.29
N ALA A 68 31.76 -48.16 -13.18
CA ALA A 68 32.26 -49.39 -13.81
C ALA A 68 32.80 -50.44 -12.81
N ASN A 69 33.13 -50.04 -11.59
CA ASN A 69 33.54 -50.93 -10.50
C ASN A 69 32.36 -51.63 -9.78
N GLY A 70 31.10 -51.27 -10.09
CA GLY A 70 29.90 -51.85 -9.49
C GLY A 70 29.56 -51.29 -8.11
N THR A 71 29.97 -50.06 -7.80
CA THR A 71 29.68 -49.41 -6.50
C THR A 71 28.99 -48.06 -6.69
N LEU A 72 28.08 -47.74 -5.77
CA LEU A 72 27.40 -46.45 -5.67
C LEU A 72 27.44 -45.97 -4.21
N THR A 73 28.10 -44.83 -3.96
CA THR A 73 28.12 -44.22 -2.62
C THR A 73 27.06 -43.12 -2.53
N LEU A 74 26.13 -43.25 -1.60
CA LEU A 74 25.14 -42.23 -1.27
C LEU A 74 25.59 -41.48 -0.01
N VAL A 75 25.57 -40.15 -0.07
CA VAL A 75 25.86 -39.28 1.07
C VAL A 75 24.69 -38.35 1.31
N HIS A 76 24.21 -38.27 2.55
CA HIS A 76 23.14 -37.37 2.98
C HIS A 76 23.65 -36.47 4.11
N MET A 77 23.65 -35.15 3.89
CA MET A 77 24.24 -34.17 4.82
C MET A 77 23.66 -32.76 4.67
N PHE A 78 23.84 -31.92 5.69
CA PHE A 78 23.56 -30.48 5.63
C PHE A 78 24.68 -29.72 4.90
N GLN A 79 24.33 -28.60 4.26
CA GLN A 79 25.31 -27.64 3.77
C GLN A 79 25.93 -26.87 4.93
N SER A 80 27.16 -27.25 5.33
CA SER A 80 27.94 -26.59 6.40
C SER A 80 29.43 -26.59 6.04
N SER A 81 30.20 -25.70 6.64
CA SER A 81 31.67 -25.68 6.56
C SER A 81 32.33 -26.97 7.07
N ARG A 82 31.59 -27.78 7.85
CA ARG A 82 31.98 -29.10 8.35
C ARG A 82 31.07 -30.18 7.76
N PHE A 83 31.55 -31.41 7.67
CA PHE A 83 30.72 -32.55 7.26
C PHE A 83 29.67 -32.86 8.36
N VAL A 84 28.40 -32.50 8.15
CA VAL A 84 27.31 -32.70 9.11
C VAL A 84 26.31 -33.73 8.54
N PRO A 85 26.45 -35.03 8.88
CA PRO A 85 25.65 -36.08 8.27
C PRO A 85 24.21 -36.09 8.76
N ILE A 86 23.30 -36.51 7.87
CA ILE A 86 21.89 -36.78 8.17
C ILE A 86 21.69 -38.31 8.09
N GLY A 87 21.69 -38.96 9.25
CA GLY A 87 21.60 -40.42 9.37
C GLY A 87 20.16 -40.96 9.44
N ASN A 88 20.04 -42.29 9.49
CA ASN A 88 18.78 -43.06 9.58
C ASN A 88 17.79 -42.75 8.44
N THR A 89 18.32 -42.51 7.23
CA THR A 89 17.52 -42.11 6.08
C THR A 89 17.16 -43.34 5.22
N PRO A 90 15.89 -43.78 5.17
CA PRO A 90 15.45 -44.81 4.24
C PRO A 90 15.59 -44.31 2.80
N VAL A 91 16.04 -45.17 1.90
CA VAL A 91 16.29 -44.86 0.49
C VAL A 91 15.78 -46.00 -0.39
N ILE A 92 15.10 -45.65 -1.48
CA ILE A 92 14.74 -46.58 -2.56
C ILE A 92 15.55 -46.25 -3.80
N MET A 93 16.09 -47.27 -4.46
CA MET A 93 16.74 -47.16 -5.75
C MET A 93 15.98 -47.93 -6.82
N GLN A 94 15.49 -47.23 -7.83
CA GLN A 94 14.79 -47.80 -8.97
C GLN A 94 15.66 -47.69 -10.21
N ARG A 95 15.95 -48.78 -10.92
CA ARG A 95 16.65 -48.68 -12.21
C ARG A 95 15.79 -47.92 -13.20
N VAL A 96 16.41 -47.10 -14.05
CA VAL A 96 15.70 -46.33 -15.08
C VAL A 96 16.26 -46.59 -16.48
N ASP A 97 15.39 -46.55 -17.48
CA ASP A 97 15.76 -46.59 -18.90
C ASP A 97 16.30 -45.21 -19.38
N PRO A 98 16.83 -45.10 -20.63
CA PRO A 98 17.37 -43.84 -21.16
C PRO A 98 16.36 -42.67 -21.25
N ASP A 99 15.05 -42.97 -21.21
CA ASP A 99 13.96 -41.99 -21.27
C ASP A 99 13.38 -41.68 -19.86
N GLY A 100 13.91 -42.33 -18.80
CA GLY A 100 13.54 -42.12 -17.41
C GLY A 100 12.40 -43.01 -16.87
N GLY A 101 11.99 -44.05 -17.59
CA GLY A 101 10.99 -45.04 -17.15
C GLY A 101 11.56 -46.08 -16.17
N PRO A 102 10.77 -46.63 -15.23
CA PRO A 102 11.25 -47.62 -14.24
C PRO A 102 11.49 -49.01 -14.86
N LEU A 103 12.62 -49.64 -14.53
CA LEU A 103 13.01 -51.00 -14.95
C LEU A 103 13.22 -51.91 -13.72
N GLY A 104 12.54 -53.06 -13.67
CA GLY A 104 12.71 -54.06 -12.60
C GLY A 104 12.19 -53.63 -11.21
N GLU A 105 12.44 -54.45 -10.19
CA GLU A 105 12.02 -54.17 -8.80
C GLU A 105 12.94 -53.15 -8.11
N PRO A 106 12.40 -52.24 -7.27
CA PRO A 106 13.17 -51.28 -6.49
C PRO A 106 14.03 -51.95 -5.40
N ILE A 107 15.21 -51.38 -5.16
CA ILE A 107 16.15 -51.81 -4.11
C ILE A 107 16.01 -50.88 -2.90
N HIS A 108 15.80 -51.43 -1.72
CA HIS A 108 15.58 -50.66 -0.49
C HIS A 108 16.80 -50.71 0.44
N HIS A 109 17.26 -49.55 0.90
CA HIS A 109 18.33 -49.42 1.88
C HIS A 109 18.01 -48.37 2.95
N THR A 110 18.86 -48.26 3.97
CA THR A 110 18.82 -47.18 4.95
C THR A 110 20.23 -46.65 5.17
N ILE A 111 20.43 -45.35 4.99
CA ILE A 111 21.69 -44.67 5.28
C ILE A 111 21.85 -44.61 6.80
N GLY A 112 22.94 -45.19 7.30
CA GLY A 112 23.22 -45.24 8.73
C GLY A 112 23.58 -43.86 9.33
N PRO A 113 23.89 -43.81 10.64
CA PRO A 113 24.19 -42.57 11.39
C PRO A 113 25.35 -41.73 10.81
N SER A 114 26.24 -42.35 10.03
CA SER A 114 27.36 -41.67 9.35
C SER A 114 26.92 -40.74 8.22
N GLY A 115 25.66 -40.82 7.76
CA GLY A 115 25.18 -40.11 6.58
C GLY A 115 25.80 -40.62 5.28
N ILE A 116 26.50 -41.76 5.30
CA ILE A 116 27.17 -42.37 4.13
C ILE A 116 26.74 -43.82 4.02
N LEU A 117 26.33 -44.23 2.84
CA LEU A 117 25.99 -45.61 2.49
C LEU A 117 26.71 -46.00 1.19
N GLU A 118 27.48 -47.09 1.22
CA GLU A 118 28.09 -47.66 0.03
C GLU A 118 27.30 -48.88 -0.43
N ILE A 119 26.86 -48.87 -1.69
CA ILE A 119 26.00 -49.89 -2.28
C ILE A 119 26.81 -50.63 -3.33
N THR A 120 27.05 -51.92 -3.10
CA THR A 120 27.80 -52.82 -3.98
C THR A 120 26.90 -53.63 -4.92
N GLU A 121 25.57 -53.51 -4.75
CA GLU A 121 24.54 -54.28 -5.45
C GLU A 121 23.92 -53.45 -6.59
N CYS A 122 24.76 -52.86 -7.45
CA CYS A 122 24.30 -52.09 -8.59
C CYS A 122 24.96 -52.54 -9.91
N ASP A 123 24.14 -52.64 -10.96
CA ASP A 123 24.60 -52.99 -12.30
C ASP A 123 25.52 -51.93 -12.89
N ARG A 124 26.66 -52.36 -13.43
CA ARG A 124 27.68 -51.47 -14.02
C ARG A 124 27.11 -50.63 -15.16
N ASN A 125 27.37 -49.33 -15.14
CA ASN A 125 26.92 -48.35 -16.14
C ASN A 125 25.38 -48.21 -16.27
N GLN A 126 24.62 -48.72 -15.30
CA GLN A 126 23.16 -48.57 -15.24
C GLN A 126 22.79 -47.31 -14.44
N GLN A 127 21.79 -46.56 -14.92
CA GLN A 127 21.20 -45.44 -14.19
C GLN A 127 20.15 -45.93 -13.18
N TYR A 128 20.20 -45.37 -11.98
CA TYR A 128 19.25 -45.57 -10.89
C TYR A 128 18.66 -44.22 -10.48
N ARG A 129 17.33 -44.14 -10.37
CA ARG A 129 16.63 -43.10 -9.63
C ARG A 129 16.67 -43.45 -8.15
N VAL A 130 17.28 -42.60 -7.34
CA VAL A 130 17.46 -42.74 -5.90
C VAL A 130 16.48 -41.80 -5.20
N ASN A 131 15.58 -42.34 -4.39
CA ASN A 131 14.54 -41.63 -3.65
C ASN A 131 14.83 -41.72 -2.15
N PHE A 132 15.05 -40.59 -1.49
CA PHE A 132 15.25 -40.53 -0.03
C PHE A 132 13.90 -40.32 0.67
N TYR A 133 13.63 -41.04 1.77
CA TYR A 133 12.34 -41.07 2.49
C TYR A 133 11.11 -41.30 1.59
N PRO A 134 11.01 -42.47 0.93
CA PRO A 134 9.97 -42.73 -0.07
C PRO A 134 8.53 -42.81 0.47
N ASP A 135 8.34 -43.04 1.78
CA ASP A 135 7.04 -43.39 2.39
C ASP A 135 6.55 -42.37 3.44
N VAL A 136 6.73 -41.06 3.21
CA VAL A 136 6.16 -40.03 4.11
C VAL A 136 4.62 -40.06 4.05
N SER A 137 3.94 -40.05 5.20
CA SER A 137 2.49 -40.35 5.30
C SER A 137 1.78 -39.48 6.33
N LYS A 138 0.43 -39.49 6.32
CA LYS A 138 -0.46 -38.88 7.35
C LYS A 138 0.01 -39.14 8.77
N ALA A 139 0.47 -40.36 9.02
CA ALA A 139 0.88 -40.81 10.36
C ALA A 139 2.13 -40.06 10.84
N HIS A 140 3.07 -39.74 9.95
CA HIS A 140 4.29 -39.00 10.28
C HIS A 140 3.99 -37.55 10.69
N PHE A 141 3.06 -36.88 10.02
CA PHE A 141 2.61 -35.52 10.41
C PHE A 141 1.87 -35.50 11.75
N LYS A 142 1.00 -36.50 11.98
CA LYS A 142 0.32 -36.66 13.27
C LYS A 142 1.32 -36.95 14.40
N ALA A 143 2.38 -37.71 14.12
CA ALA A 143 3.45 -37.98 15.08
C ALA A 143 4.30 -36.73 15.38
N LEU A 144 4.62 -35.91 14.37
CA LEU A 144 5.28 -34.61 14.55
C LEU A 144 4.41 -33.65 15.38
N TYR A 145 3.11 -33.61 15.15
CA TYR A 145 2.22 -32.75 15.95
C TYR A 145 2.11 -33.24 17.40
N ALA A 146 1.97 -34.55 17.59
CA ALA A 146 1.98 -35.15 18.92
C ALA A 146 3.29 -34.87 19.68
N SER A 147 4.42 -34.74 18.97
CA SER A 147 5.71 -34.42 19.59
C SER A 147 5.85 -32.95 19.99
N TYR A 148 5.12 -32.00 19.39
CA TYR A 148 5.01 -30.64 19.95
C TYR A 148 4.19 -30.64 21.25
N GLN A 149 3.10 -31.42 21.31
CA GLN A 149 2.27 -31.52 22.51
C GLN A 149 3.03 -32.10 23.71
N SER A 150 3.93 -33.07 23.48
CA SER A 150 4.82 -33.59 24.52
C SER A 150 5.88 -32.58 24.99
N LEU A 151 6.15 -31.53 24.22
CA LEU A 151 7.02 -30.41 24.61
C LEU A 151 6.24 -29.25 25.26
N ILE A 152 4.98 -29.03 24.88
CA ILE A 152 4.08 -28.03 25.48
C ILE A 152 3.69 -28.40 26.91
N ALA A 153 3.41 -29.69 27.18
CA ALA A 153 2.95 -30.12 28.50
C ALA A 153 3.95 -29.80 29.66
N PRO A 154 5.26 -30.09 29.55
CA PRO A 154 6.24 -29.68 30.56
C PRO A 154 6.34 -28.15 30.75
N LEU A 155 6.13 -27.36 29.69
CA LEU A 155 6.11 -25.90 29.77
C LEU A 155 4.85 -25.38 30.45
N GLU A 156 3.69 -26.01 30.21
CA GLU A 156 2.44 -25.73 30.93
C GLU A 156 2.62 -25.99 32.44
N ASP A 157 3.19 -27.15 32.80
CA ASP A 157 3.44 -27.51 34.20
C ASP A 157 4.37 -26.51 34.89
N TRP A 158 5.40 -26.04 34.17
CA TRP A 158 6.28 -24.98 34.64
C TRP A 158 5.54 -23.65 34.87
N LEU A 159 4.73 -23.19 33.90
CA LEU A 159 3.93 -21.97 34.04
C LEU A 159 2.95 -22.06 35.24
N ARG A 160 2.32 -23.22 35.43
CA ARG A 160 1.44 -23.50 36.57
C ARG A 160 2.20 -23.48 37.90
N ALA A 161 3.42 -24.02 37.93
CA ALA A 161 4.27 -23.99 39.11
C ALA A 161 4.68 -22.56 39.47
N GLU A 162 5.15 -21.77 38.50
CA GLU A 162 5.56 -20.36 38.69
C GLU A 162 4.40 -19.48 39.17
N TRP A 163 3.19 -19.70 38.65
CA TRP A 163 2.01 -19.03 39.18
C TRP A 163 1.80 -19.32 40.66
N ARG A 164 1.87 -20.60 41.06
CA ARG A 164 1.64 -21.04 42.45
C ARG A 164 2.70 -20.51 43.41
N THR A 165 3.97 -20.55 43.04
CA THR A 165 5.09 -20.26 43.95
C THR A 165 5.55 -18.81 43.92
N THR A 166 5.54 -18.18 42.75
CA THR A 166 6.23 -16.90 42.51
C THR A 166 5.23 -15.76 42.32
N PHE A 167 4.22 -15.94 41.48
CA PHE A 167 3.37 -14.82 41.02
C PHE A 167 2.11 -14.58 41.85
N LYS A 168 1.44 -15.63 42.31
CA LYS A 168 0.26 -15.50 43.18
C LYS A 168 0.53 -14.66 44.44
N PRO A 169 1.69 -14.77 45.13
CA PRO A 169 2.06 -13.87 46.21
C PRO A 169 2.24 -12.40 45.78
N LEU A 170 2.84 -12.15 44.60
CA LEU A 170 3.05 -10.79 44.07
C LEU A 170 1.71 -10.09 43.73
N TRP A 171 0.74 -10.84 43.20
CA TRP A 171 -0.62 -10.34 42.94
C TRP A 171 -1.40 -10.03 44.22
N LYS A 172 -1.19 -10.80 45.28
CA LYS A 172 -1.77 -10.49 46.60
C LYS A 172 -1.27 -9.14 47.11
N GLY A 173 0.04 -8.87 47.02
CA GLY A 173 0.60 -7.56 47.40
C GLY A 173 0.18 -6.40 46.47
N TYR A 174 -0.06 -6.66 45.18
CA TYR A 174 -0.49 -5.64 44.21
C TYR A 174 -1.98 -5.28 44.33
N SER A 175 -2.85 -6.26 44.57
CA SER A 175 -4.30 -6.06 44.74
C SER A 175 -4.64 -5.26 46.01
N GLU A 176 -3.79 -5.33 47.03
CA GLU A 176 -3.89 -4.55 48.28
C GLU A 176 -3.41 -3.08 48.14
N ALA A 177 -2.83 -2.67 47.01
CA ALA A 177 -2.34 -1.30 46.78
C ALA A 177 -3.45 -0.29 46.39
N ASN A 178 -3.24 1.01 46.61
CA ASN A 178 -4.21 2.07 46.28
C ASN A 178 -4.38 2.26 44.75
N PHE A 179 -5.61 2.56 44.29
CA PHE A 179 -6.02 2.71 42.88
C PHE A 179 -5.13 3.64 42.06
N LEU A 180 -4.78 4.81 42.60
CA LEU A 180 -3.94 5.81 41.93
C LEU A 180 -2.54 5.28 41.57
N LYS A 181 -2.01 4.36 42.39
CA LYS A 181 -0.70 3.72 42.19
C LYS A 181 -0.75 2.61 41.12
N ARG A 182 -1.91 1.98 40.92
CA ARG A 182 -2.18 1.00 39.84
C ARG A 182 -2.44 1.66 38.49
N TYR A 183 -3.09 2.81 38.49
CA TYR A 183 -3.39 3.58 37.28
C TYR A 183 -2.11 4.18 36.65
N LEU A 184 -1.25 4.81 37.47
CA LEU A 184 0.00 5.41 37.01
C LEU A 184 1.05 4.40 36.50
N THR A 185 0.88 3.10 36.77
CA THR A 185 1.80 2.06 36.31
C THR A 185 1.39 1.42 34.97
N LEU A 186 0.25 1.80 34.39
CA LEU A 186 -0.36 1.16 33.22
C LEU A 186 0.04 1.83 31.89
N HIS A 187 1.31 2.21 31.71
CA HIS A 187 1.79 2.78 30.45
C HIS A 187 2.19 1.69 29.43
N HIS A 188 1.58 1.76 28.24
CA HIS A 188 1.75 0.82 27.13
C HIS A 188 3.09 0.92 26.37
N ALA A 189 3.88 1.99 26.57
CA ALA A 189 5.09 2.25 25.80
C ALA A 189 6.15 1.12 25.88
N TYR A 190 6.28 0.44 27.02
CA TYR A 190 7.24 -0.67 27.18
C TYR A 190 6.81 -1.97 26.48
N ALA A 191 5.51 -2.19 26.29
CA ALA A 191 5.01 -3.35 25.55
C ALA A 191 5.34 -3.25 24.05
N ARG A 192 5.38 -2.03 23.50
CA ARG A 192 5.77 -1.79 22.10
C ARG A 192 7.26 -2.11 21.87
N GLY A 193 8.15 -1.70 22.77
CA GLY A 193 9.58 -2.03 22.68
C GLY A 193 9.85 -3.54 22.65
N PHE A 194 9.11 -4.31 23.46
CA PHE A 194 9.15 -5.77 23.42
C PHE A 194 8.56 -6.34 22.14
N GLY A 195 7.42 -5.83 21.66
CA GLY A 195 6.84 -6.22 20.36
C GLY A 195 7.83 -6.03 19.20
N ASN A 196 8.50 -4.88 19.14
CA ASN A 196 9.55 -4.61 18.16
C ASN A 196 10.74 -5.56 18.31
N ALA A 197 11.15 -5.88 19.54
CA ALA A 197 12.21 -6.85 19.80
C ALA A 197 11.82 -8.27 19.33
N LEU A 198 10.57 -8.69 19.50
CA LEU A 198 10.05 -9.96 18.98
C LEU A 198 10.06 -10.01 17.45
N TYR A 199 9.69 -8.90 16.81
CA TYR A 199 9.70 -8.79 15.37
C TYR A 199 11.12 -8.81 14.78
N SER A 200 12.04 -8.06 15.38
CA SER A 200 13.47 -8.12 15.03
C SER A 200 14.01 -9.53 15.20
N LEU A 201 13.70 -10.19 16.33
CA LEU A 201 14.13 -11.58 16.59
C LEU A 201 13.70 -12.51 15.46
N TRP A 202 12.42 -12.42 15.05
CA TRP A 202 11.86 -13.30 14.02
C TRP A 202 12.49 -13.07 12.66
N ASP A 203 12.84 -11.82 12.35
CA ASP A 203 13.58 -11.45 11.13
C ASP A 203 15.04 -11.93 11.17
N ASP A 204 15.65 -11.99 12.36
CA ASP A 204 17.05 -12.35 12.56
C ASP A 204 17.31 -13.87 12.68
N LEU A 205 16.26 -14.72 12.74
CA LEU A 205 16.38 -16.18 12.82
C LEU A 205 17.29 -16.77 11.72
N LYS A 206 17.20 -16.24 10.49
CA LYS A 206 18.06 -16.65 9.37
C LYS A 206 19.54 -16.39 9.65
N GLN A 207 19.86 -15.27 10.29
CA GLN A 207 21.24 -14.94 10.64
C GLN A 207 21.77 -15.90 11.72
N LEU A 208 20.94 -16.28 12.69
CA LEU A 208 21.32 -17.23 13.73
C LEU A 208 21.65 -18.61 13.17
N PHE A 209 20.86 -19.09 12.20
CA PHE A 209 21.13 -20.32 11.48
C PHE A 209 22.50 -20.26 10.78
N GLN A 210 22.80 -19.14 10.08
CA GLN A 210 24.10 -18.94 9.43
C GLN A 210 25.27 -18.97 10.42
N TRP A 211 25.14 -18.35 11.60
CA TRP A 211 26.20 -18.32 12.59
C TRP A 211 26.56 -19.71 13.12
N LEU A 212 25.58 -20.58 13.35
CA LEU A 212 25.85 -21.95 13.81
C LEU A 212 26.28 -22.90 12.69
N SER A 213 25.91 -22.61 11.43
CA SER A 213 26.33 -23.39 10.25
C SER A 213 27.83 -23.19 9.91
N ASP A 214 28.38 -22.02 10.23
CA ASP A 214 29.81 -21.70 10.18
C ASP A 214 30.28 -20.89 11.42
N PRO A 215 30.50 -21.56 12.56
CA PRO A 215 30.84 -20.90 13.82
C PRO A 215 32.19 -20.17 13.80
N LEU A 216 33.11 -20.57 12.91
CA LEU A 216 34.43 -19.96 12.82
C LEU A 216 34.39 -18.65 12.03
N ALA A 217 33.69 -18.61 10.89
CA ALA A 217 33.50 -17.38 10.13
C ALA A 217 32.70 -16.32 10.91
N HIS A 218 31.89 -16.74 11.88
CA HIS A 218 31.05 -15.88 12.72
C HIS A 218 31.49 -15.81 14.20
N ALA A 219 32.77 -16.11 14.48
CA ALA A 219 33.29 -16.17 15.85
C ALA A 219 33.08 -14.87 16.65
N GLU A 220 33.27 -13.70 16.02
CA GLU A 220 33.08 -12.40 16.68
C GLU A 220 31.63 -12.21 17.17
N LYS A 221 30.66 -12.60 16.34
CA LYS A 221 29.23 -12.52 16.68
C LYS A 221 28.87 -13.53 17.77
N LEU A 222 29.34 -14.78 17.68
CA LEU A 222 29.05 -15.81 18.68
C LEU A 222 29.70 -15.53 20.04
N LEU A 223 30.91 -14.97 20.09
CA LEU A 223 31.59 -14.56 21.32
C LEU A 223 30.97 -13.30 21.99
N HIS A 224 30.00 -12.66 21.34
CA HIS A 224 29.13 -11.69 22.00
C HIS A 224 28.11 -12.40 22.92
N TYR A 225 27.59 -13.54 22.47
CA TYR A 225 26.53 -14.31 23.12
C TYR A 225 27.03 -15.50 23.95
N LEU A 226 28.28 -15.91 23.79
CA LEU A 226 28.91 -17.03 24.47
C LEU A 226 30.21 -16.60 25.17
N SER A 227 30.52 -17.22 26.30
CA SER A 227 31.85 -17.13 26.88
C SER A 227 32.88 -17.88 26.02
N GLN A 228 34.16 -17.56 26.19
CA GLN A 228 35.23 -18.21 25.44
C GLN A 228 35.28 -19.73 25.69
N ALA A 229 34.99 -20.16 26.92
CA ALA A 229 34.89 -21.58 27.26
C ALA A 229 33.70 -22.28 26.58
N GLU A 230 32.53 -21.63 26.53
CA GLU A 230 31.34 -22.17 25.85
C GLU A 230 31.53 -22.22 24.33
N PHE A 231 32.18 -21.22 23.73
CA PHE A 231 32.51 -21.23 22.31
C PHE A 231 33.52 -22.33 21.94
N GLU A 232 34.53 -22.56 22.77
CA GLU A 232 35.45 -23.70 22.58
C GLU A 232 34.76 -25.06 22.74
N GLN A 233 33.77 -25.17 23.63
CA GLN A 233 32.93 -26.36 23.74
C GLN A 233 32.08 -26.56 22.48
N LEU A 234 31.45 -25.49 21.97
CA LEU A 234 30.67 -25.51 20.72
C LEU A 234 31.50 -26.02 19.53
N LEU A 235 32.77 -25.61 19.44
CA LEU A 235 33.67 -26.08 18.37
C LEU A 235 34.04 -27.58 18.48
N LYS A 236 33.86 -28.21 19.66
CA LYS A 236 34.18 -29.62 19.96
C LYS A 236 32.96 -30.55 19.90
N VAL A 237 31.76 -30.02 19.67
CA VAL A 237 30.51 -30.79 19.55
C VAL A 237 30.58 -31.75 18.36
N SER A 238 29.97 -32.93 18.50
CA SER A 238 29.88 -33.90 17.41
C SER A 238 29.04 -33.35 16.25
N THR A 239 29.29 -33.85 15.04
CA THR A 239 28.55 -33.46 13.85
C THR A 239 27.05 -33.78 13.98
N GLU A 240 26.71 -34.87 14.66
CA GLU A 240 25.34 -35.24 15.01
C GLU A 240 24.67 -34.24 15.98
N ALA A 241 25.39 -33.75 16.99
CA ALA A 241 24.83 -32.78 17.92
C ALA A 241 24.69 -31.39 17.28
N LEU A 242 25.59 -31.00 16.37
CA LEU A 242 25.46 -29.77 15.59
C LEU A 242 24.25 -29.84 14.63
N ALA A 243 24.02 -31.00 14.01
CA ALA A 243 22.81 -31.25 13.21
C ALA A 243 21.52 -31.05 14.02
N LYS A 244 21.47 -31.54 15.26
CA LYS A 244 20.32 -31.35 16.15
C LYS A 244 20.04 -29.88 16.45
N GLY A 245 21.08 -29.10 16.75
CA GLY A 245 20.90 -27.66 17.02
C GLY A 245 20.48 -26.85 15.80
N LEU A 246 20.96 -27.20 14.60
CA LEU A 246 20.48 -26.61 13.34
C LEU A 246 19.03 -26.99 13.05
N LEU A 247 18.64 -28.25 13.29
CA LEU A 247 17.24 -28.69 13.16
C LEU A 247 16.31 -27.94 14.12
N VAL A 248 16.73 -27.70 15.37
CA VAL A 248 15.96 -26.91 16.35
C VAL A 248 15.79 -25.45 15.90
N LEU A 249 16.79 -24.83 15.26
CA LEU A 249 16.67 -23.47 14.72
C LEU A 249 15.83 -23.39 13.44
N SER A 250 15.76 -24.48 12.68
CA SER A 250 14.91 -24.60 11.49
C SER A 250 13.45 -24.87 11.81
N ASP A 251 13.14 -25.23 13.07
CA ASP A 251 11.80 -25.52 13.54
C ASP A 251 11.11 -24.27 14.10
N GLU A 252 10.63 -23.42 13.19
CA GLU A 252 9.91 -22.18 13.54
C GLU A 252 8.71 -22.43 14.49
N PRO A 253 7.87 -23.47 14.34
CA PRO A 253 6.85 -23.83 15.32
C PRO A 253 7.39 -24.12 16.72
N LEU A 254 8.47 -24.88 16.84
CA LEU A 254 9.11 -25.15 18.14
C LEU A 254 9.62 -23.87 18.79
N LEU A 255 10.29 -22.99 18.03
CA LEU A 255 10.75 -21.70 18.54
C LEU A 255 9.59 -20.82 18.98
N PHE A 256 8.47 -20.85 18.24
CA PHE A 256 7.24 -20.15 18.62
C PHE A 256 6.64 -20.69 19.92
N VAL A 257 6.67 -22.00 20.17
CA VAL A 257 6.20 -22.59 21.44
C VAL A 257 6.99 -22.04 22.63
N TYR A 258 8.32 -21.96 22.55
CA TYR A 258 9.13 -21.35 23.63
C TYR A 258 8.86 -19.86 23.78
N LEU A 259 8.67 -19.16 22.66
CA LEU A 259 8.30 -17.74 22.66
C LEU A 259 6.94 -17.51 23.33
N ALA A 260 5.94 -18.32 22.99
CA ALA A 260 4.61 -18.28 23.59
C ALA A 260 4.66 -18.62 25.08
N ALA A 261 5.51 -19.55 25.50
CA ALA A 261 5.74 -19.86 26.92
C ALA A 261 6.33 -18.66 27.67
N MET A 262 7.35 -17.99 27.09
CA MET A 262 7.92 -16.76 27.65
C MET A 262 6.88 -15.65 27.75
N VAL A 263 6.14 -15.36 26.66
CA VAL A 263 5.11 -14.32 26.65
C VAL A 263 4.03 -14.63 27.70
N SER A 264 3.64 -15.88 27.84
CA SER A 264 2.66 -16.33 28.84
C SER A 264 3.19 -16.15 30.26
N TRP A 265 4.46 -16.48 30.51
CA TRP A 265 5.14 -16.24 31.79
C TRP A 265 5.14 -14.75 32.14
N ILE A 266 5.46 -13.87 31.18
CA ILE A 266 5.43 -12.42 31.37
C ILE A 266 4.01 -11.91 31.63
N ARG A 267 3.01 -12.42 30.89
CA ARG A 267 1.57 -12.09 31.05
C ARG A 267 1.02 -12.47 32.43
N MET A 268 1.69 -13.33 33.20
CA MET A 268 1.29 -13.69 34.56
C MET A 268 1.82 -12.71 35.63
N LEU A 269 2.77 -11.83 35.31
CA LEU A 269 3.28 -10.82 36.24
C LEU A 269 2.25 -9.69 36.49
N PRO A 270 2.25 -9.08 37.70
CA PRO A 270 1.57 -7.81 37.91
C PRO A 270 2.16 -6.68 37.05
N ALA A 271 1.31 -5.74 36.64
CA ALA A 271 1.65 -4.64 35.72
C ALA A 271 3.01 -3.92 35.97
N PRO A 272 3.36 -3.48 37.19
CA PRO A 272 4.65 -2.81 37.42
C PRO A 272 5.86 -3.69 37.14
N TYR A 273 5.76 -4.98 37.46
CA TYR A 273 6.85 -5.95 37.26
C TYR A 273 6.93 -6.43 35.81
N MET A 274 5.78 -6.59 35.17
CA MET A 274 5.68 -6.86 33.75
C MET A 274 6.36 -5.74 32.96
N ASN A 275 6.06 -4.47 33.28
CA ASN A 275 6.66 -3.32 32.62
C ASN A 275 8.17 -3.17 32.90
N GLU A 276 8.60 -3.44 34.14
CA GLU A 276 10.01 -3.48 34.51
C GLU A 276 10.79 -4.51 33.67
N LEU A 277 10.20 -5.69 33.42
CA LEU A 277 10.82 -6.73 32.62
C LEU A 277 10.77 -6.43 31.12
N LEU A 278 9.61 -6.04 30.58
CA LEU A 278 9.42 -5.69 29.16
C LEU A 278 10.37 -4.57 28.72
N GLY A 279 10.58 -3.56 29.56
CA GLY A 279 11.52 -2.48 29.28
C GLY A 279 13.01 -2.87 29.30
N GLN A 280 13.34 -4.12 29.61
CA GLN A 280 14.70 -4.64 29.61
C GLN A 280 14.93 -5.74 28.55
N ILE A 281 13.87 -6.25 27.92
CA ILE A 281 13.99 -7.26 26.87
C ILE A 281 14.30 -6.58 25.54
N SER A 282 15.55 -6.70 25.09
CA SER A 282 15.99 -6.30 23.75
C SER A 282 16.03 -7.51 22.80
N ALA A 283 16.22 -7.24 21.50
CA ALA A 283 16.47 -8.30 20.51
C ALA A 283 17.67 -9.18 20.91
N GLU A 284 18.73 -8.60 21.48
CA GLU A 284 19.92 -9.33 21.95
C GLU A 284 19.60 -10.34 23.08
N VAL A 285 18.72 -9.96 24.02
CA VAL A 285 18.27 -10.86 25.10
C VAL A 285 17.52 -12.06 24.51
N LEU A 286 16.64 -11.80 23.55
CA LEU A 286 15.86 -12.83 22.87
C LEU A 286 16.73 -13.77 22.03
N ILE A 287 17.69 -13.22 21.28
CA ILE A 287 18.68 -13.97 20.52
C ILE A 287 19.47 -14.89 21.45
N ASN A 288 19.92 -14.39 22.60
CA ASN A 288 20.70 -15.18 23.55
C ASN A 288 19.88 -16.32 24.16
N LEU A 289 18.59 -16.12 24.44
CA LEU A 289 17.67 -17.17 24.90
C LEU A 289 17.46 -18.25 23.83
N LEU A 290 17.31 -17.89 22.55
CA LEU A 290 17.21 -18.86 21.45
C LEU A 290 18.51 -19.65 21.26
N LEU A 291 19.66 -18.98 21.34
CA LEU A 291 20.97 -19.66 21.30
C LEU A 291 21.12 -20.64 22.47
N CYS A 292 20.69 -20.27 23.68
CA CYS A 292 20.64 -21.20 24.82
C CYS A 292 19.80 -22.44 24.51
N ARG A 293 18.67 -22.27 23.80
CA ARG A 293 17.82 -23.39 23.42
C ARG A 293 18.43 -24.28 22.36
N ALA A 294 18.98 -23.69 21.29
CA ALA A 294 19.58 -24.40 20.17
C ALA A 294 20.82 -25.20 20.62
N ILE A 295 21.69 -24.57 21.41
CA ILE A 295 22.90 -25.20 21.98
C ILE A 295 22.54 -26.23 23.06
N GLY A 296 21.47 -25.97 23.83
CA GLY A 296 20.85 -26.96 24.72
C GLY A 296 20.39 -28.23 24.00
N GLY A 297 19.85 -28.09 22.78
CA GLY A 297 19.51 -29.21 21.90
C GLY A 297 20.72 -30.02 21.41
N MET A 298 21.92 -29.45 21.49
CA MET A 298 23.20 -30.14 21.21
C MET A 298 23.75 -30.89 22.44
N GLY A 299 23.04 -30.86 23.58
CA GLY A 299 23.49 -31.47 24.84
C GLY A 299 24.44 -30.62 25.67
N LEU A 300 24.61 -29.33 25.33
CA LEU A 300 25.43 -28.37 26.08
C LEU A 300 24.54 -27.41 26.88
N ALA A 301 24.82 -27.26 28.18
CA ALA A 301 24.16 -26.26 29.00
C ALA A 301 24.96 -24.95 28.99
N ILE A 302 24.44 -23.92 28.33
CA ILE A 302 25.03 -22.58 28.32
C ILE A 302 24.17 -21.59 29.10
N GLY A 303 24.83 -20.62 29.74
CA GLY A 303 24.17 -19.53 30.45
C GLY A 303 23.88 -18.33 29.55
N MET A 304 23.06 -17.41 30.05
CA MET A 304 22.96 -16.07 29.45
C MET A 304 24.32 -15.35 29.53
N SER A 305 24.73 -14.71 28.43
CA SER A 305 26.00 -13.98 28.33
C SER A 305 26.08 -12.88 29.38
N THR A 306 27.25 -12.76 30.02
CA THR A 306 27.52 -11.67 30.97
C THR A 306 27.51 -10.30 30.29
N LYS A 307 27.80 -10.23 28.98
CA LYS A 307 27.71 -9.00 28.18
C LYS A 307 26.24 -8.58 27.98
N VAL A 308 25.38 -9.53 27.59
CA VAL A 308 23.94 -9.30 27.40
C VAL A 308 23.26 -8.95 28.73
N LEU A 309 23.54 -9.70 29.81
CA LEU A 309 23.03 -9.41 31.15
C LEU A 309 23.56 -8.09 31.72
N GLY A 310 24.78 -7.70 31.35
CA GLY A 310 25.42 -6.47 31.79
C GLY A 310 24.66 -5.20 31.36
N ALA A 311 24.01 -5.25 30.19
CA ALA A 311 23.20 -4.15 29.66
C ALA A 311 21.87 -3.92 30.40
N ILE A 312 21.37 -4.95 31.11
CA ILE A 312 20.08 -4.91 31.81
C ILE A 312 20.22 -4.13 33.12
N LYS A 313 19.48 -3.04 33.35
CA LYS A 313 19.64 -2.23 34.57
C LYS A 313 18.97 -2.85 35.80
N SER A 314 17.86 -3.57 35.63
CA SER A 314 17.13 -4.17 36.76
C SER A 314 17.77 -5.47 37.24
N ARG A 315 18.21 -5.51 38.51
CA ARG A 315 18.70 -6.73 39.16
C ARG A 315 17.63 -7.82 39.24
N ARG A 316 16.34 -7.44 39.31
CA ARG A 316 15.22 -8.38 39.37
C ARG A 316 14.96 -8.97 37.99
N ALA A 317 14.92 -8.14 36.95
CA ALA A 317 14.77 -8.60 35.57
C ALA A 317 15.90 -9.56 35.16
N ARG A 318 17.16 -9.27 35.55
CA ARG A 318 18.29 -10.19 35.33
C ARG A 318 18.04 -11.58 35.90
N ARG A 319 17.65 -11.68 37.18
CA ARG A 319 17.37 -12.97 37.82
C ARG A 319 16.23 -13.74 37.15
N TRP A 320 15.19 -13.04 36.72
CA TRP A 320 14.07 -13.66 36.00
C TRP A 320 14.46 -14.19 34.62
N LEU A 321 15.29 -13.45 33.87
CA LEU A 321 15.80 -13.91 32.58
C LEU A 321 16.77 -15.09 32.73
N GLU A 322 17.64 -15.08 33.74
CA GLU A 322 18.48 -16.23 34.10
C GLU A 322 17.65 -17.46 34.47
N GLN A 323 16.57 -17.28 35.25
CA GLN A 323 15.64 -18.34 35.63
C GLN A 323 14.93 -18.93 34.39
N MET A 324 14.51 -18.08 33.46
CA MET A 324 13.88 -18.49 32.20
C MET A 324 14.84 -19.24 31.28
N ALA A 325 16.07 -18.74 31.10
CA ALA A 325 17.12 -19.40 30.33
C ALA A 325 17.43 -20.81 30.88
N GLY A 326 17.51 -20.93 32.21
CA GLY A 326 17.73 -22.21 32.89
C GLY A 326 16.58 -23.22 32.74
N GLN A 327 15.37 -22.77 32.38
CA GLN A 327 14.24 -23.66 32.11
C GLN A 327 14.22 -24.13 30.66
N PHE A 328 14.48 -23.25 29.70
CA PHE A 328 14.49 -23.60 28.27
C PHE A 328 15.60 -24.59 27.90
N GLY A 329 16.66 -24.69 28.71
CA GLY A 329 17.73 -25.68 28.55
C GLY A 329 17.47 -27.07 29.15
N LYS A 330 16.36 -27.33 29.85
CA LYS A 330 16.11 -28.60 30.58
C LYS A 330 15.26 -29.63 29.84
N SER A 331 14.51 -29.23 28.82
CA SER A 331 13.62 -30.11 28.05
C SER A 331 14.36 -30.81 26.90
N GLY A 332 14.38 -32.14 26.92
CA GLY A 332 14.93 -32.95 25.82
C GLY A 332 14.14 -32.75 24.53
N VAL A 333 14.83 -32.55 23.41
CA VAL A 333 14.24 -32.44 22.05
C VAL A 333 14.55 -33.66 21.19
N ASP A 334 15.28 -34.64 21.72
CA ASP A 334 15.75 -35.80 20.97
C ASP A 334 14.60 -36.57 20.30
N ASP A 335 13.56 -36.91 21.07
CA ASP A 335 12.38 -37.62 20.55
C ASP A 335 11.62 -36.78 19.50
N HIS A 336 11.60 -35.46 19.66
CA HIS A 336 10.94 -34.56 18.73
C HIS A 336 11.69 -34.47 17.40
N VAL A 337 13.01 -34.30 17.45
CA VAL A 337 13.88 -34.22 16.27
C VAL A 337 13.82 -35.52 15.46
N GLU A 338 13.80 -36.69 16.10
CA GLU A 338 13.65 -37.96 15.39
C GLU A 338 12.28 -38.12 14.72
N MET A 339 11.19 -37.66 15.36
CA MET A 339 9.84 -37.68 14.77
C MET A 339 9.68 -36.69 13.61
N ALA A 340 10.49 -35.64 13.59
CA ALA A 340 10.42 -34.57 12.61
C ALA A 340 11.26 -34.83 11.33
N LYS A 341 12.35 -35.62 11.43
CA LYS A 341 13.22 -35.98 10.31
C LYS A 341 12.50 -36.50 9.06
N PRO A 342 11.56 -37.48 9.14
CA PRO A 342 10.89 -38.01 7.94
C PRO A 342 10.06 -36.94 7.22
N VAL A 343 9.50 -36.00 7.97
CA VAL A 343 8.67 -34.90 7.47
C VAL A 343 9.54 -33.81 6.83
N TRP A 344 10.65 -33.43 7.48
CA TRP A 344 11.52 -32.35 7.01
C TRP A 344 12.45 -32.73 5.85
N LEU A 345 12.73 -34.03 5.67
CA LEU A 345 13.76 -34.52 4.74
C LEU A 345 13.21 -35.28 3.52
N GLY A 346 11.93 -35.66 3.54
CA GLY A 346 11.33 -36.59 2.56
C GLY A 346 10.12 -36.10 1.77
N SER A 347 9.61 -34.90 2.01
CA SER A 347 8.35 -34.42 1.41
C SER A 347 8.55 -33.53 0.18
N ALA A 348 7.66 -33.64 -0.81
CA ALA A 348 7.78 -32.85 -2.05
C ALA A 348 7.36 -31.41 -1.76
N PRO A 349 8.07 -30.40 -2.32
CA PRO A 349 7.59 -29.04 -2.26
C PRO A 349 6.29 -28.96 -3.03
N THR A 350 5.26 -28.59 -2.32
CA THR A 350 3.92 -28.45 -2.86
C THR A 350 3.27 -27.16 -2.27
N PRO A 351 2.38 -26.51 -3.02
CA PRO A 351 1.89 -25.17 -2.66
C PRO A 351 0.95 -25.22 -1.43
N ILE A 352 1.29 -24.55 -0.32
CA ILE A 352 0.32 -24.36 0.78
C ILE A 352 -0.83 -23.50 0.24
N ASN A 353 -2.06 -23.94 0.47
CA ASN A 353 -3.24 -23.11 0.26
C ASN A 353 -3.16 -21.88 1.14
N THR A 354 -3.07 -20.70 0.53
CA THR A 354 -3.25 -19.43 1.21
C THR A 354 -4.71 -19.28 1.61
N VAL A 355 -5.04 -19.51 2.90
CA VAL A 355 -6.31 -19.14 3.55
C VAL A 355 -7.51 -19.97 3.03
N PRO A 356 -8.61 -20.19 3.80
CA PRO A 356 -9.59 -21.24 3.51
C PRO A 356 -10.14 -21.21 2.08
N ILE A 357 -10.10 -22.36 1.41
CA ILE A 357 -10.83 -22.61 0.18
C ILE A 357 -12.30 -22.80 0.55
N GLY A 358 -13.04 -21.70 0.63
CA GLY A 358 -14.41 -21.69 0.11
C GLY A 358 -14.31 -21.49 -1.40
N PRO A 359 -15.09 -22.20 -2.23
CA PRO A 359 -15.10 -21.87 -3.65
C PRO A 359 -15.60 -20.43 -3.81
N LEU A 360 -14.78 -19.60 -4.45
CA LEU A 360 -15.10 -18.20 -4.66
C LEU A 360 -16.18 -18.13 -5.75
N LYS A 361 -17.34 -17.59 -5.37
CA LYS A 361 -18.40 -17.26 -6.31
C LYS A 361 -18.06 -15.92 -6.95
N ALA A 362 -17.91 -15.89 -8.26
CA ALA A 362 -18.06 -14.68 -9.06
C ALA A 362 -19.46 -14.77 -9.69
N GLY A 363 -20.42 -14.02 -9.13
CA GLY A 363 -21.84 -14.22 -9.46
C GLY A 363 -22.33 -15.63 -9.08
N ASP A 364 -22.88 -16.36 -10.05
CA ASP A 364 -23.35 -17.75 -9.87
C ASP A 364 -22.32 -18.83 -10.26
N GLN A 365 -21.15 -18.43 -10.76
CA GLN A 365 -20.10 -19.36 -11.18
C GLN A 365 -19.03 -19.52 -10.09
N LEU A 366 -18.65 -20.78 -9.84
CA LEU A 366 -17.52 -21.14 -8.99
C LEU A 366 -16.27 -21.06 -9.85
N VAL A 367 -15.42 -20.04 -9.65
CA VAL A 367 -14.19 -19.89 -10.42
C VAL A 367 -13.06 -20.59 -9.69
N SER A 368 -12.45 -21.59 -10.34
CA SER A 368 -11.27 -22.28 -9.83
C SER A 368 -10.06 -21.36 -9.92
N ASN A 369 -9.45 -21.04 -8.78
CA ASN A 369 -8.23 -20.24 -8.68
C ASN A 369 -7.06 -20.90 -9.45
N PRO A 370 -6.51 -20.28 -10.52
CA PRO A 370 -5.40 -20.83 -11.26
C PRO A 370 -4.08 -20.18 -10.83
N VAL A 371 -3.64 -20.31 -9.58
CA VAL A 371 -2.29 -19.84 -9.22
C VAL A 371 -1.59 -20.80 -8.28
N THR A 372 -0.85 -21.71 -8.89
CA THR A 372 0.15 -22.53 -8.21
C THR A 372 1.34 -21.62 -7.90
N ALA A 373 1.35 -20.96 -6.75
CA ALA A 373 2.49 -20.14 -6.33
C ALA A 373 3.75 -21.02 -6.24
N VAL A 374 4.73 -20.76 -7.12
CA VAL A 374 6.06 -21.38 -7.09
C VAL A 374 6.84 -20.71 -5.96
N ARG A 375 7.01 -21.42 -4.85
CA ARG A 375 7.63 -20.93 -3.62
C ARG A 375 9.13 -21.17 -3.63
N ASP A 376 9.89 -20.09 -3.67
CA ASP A 376 11.35 -20.12 -3.60
C ASP A 376 11.84 -20.08 -2.14
N LYS A 377 12.83 -20.91 -1.83
CA LYS A 377 13.15 -21.44 -0.50
C LYS A 377 14.09 -20.56 0.33
N ALA A 378 14.50 -19.40 -0.20
CA ALA A 378 15.42 -18.44 0.44
C ALA A 378 14.75 -17.43 1.41
N THR A 379 13.42 -17.51 1.61
CA THR A 379 12.58 -16.51 2.31
C THR A 379 11.97 -17.05 3.62
N GLN A 380 11.79 -16.16 4.61
CA GLN A 380 11.17 -16.40 5.92
C GLN A 380 9.73 -16.94 5.75
N ARG A 381 9.36 -18.02 6.47
CA ARG A 381 8.15 -18.82 6.15
C ARG A 381 7.02 -18.72 7.17
N THR A 382 7.25 -18.02 8.27
CA THR A 382 6.26 -17.69 9.29
C THR A 382 6.28 -16.20 9.58
N VAL A 383 5.10 -15.63 9.86
CA VAL A 383 4.94 -14.24 10.24
C VAL A 383 4.36 -14.19 11.65
N LEU A 384 4.93 -13.35 12.50
CA LEU A 384 4.30 -12.99 13.77
C LEU A 384 3.10 -12.09 13.51
N VAL A 385 1.89 -12.64 13.58
CA VAL A 385 0.65 -11.89 13.47
C VAL A 385 0.17 -11.51 14.86
N ARG A 386 0.00 -10.22 15.11
CA ARG A 386 -0.68 -9.75 16.32
C ARG A 386 -2.18 -9.87 16.12
N GLN A 387 -2.80 -10.83 16.81
CA GLN A 387 -4.26 -10.92 16.87
C GLN A 387 -4.79 -9.82 17.79
N GLU A 388 -5.58 -8.92 17.22
CA GLU A 388 -6.26 -7.86 17.94
C GLU A 388 -7.76 -8.17 17.89
N PRO A 389 -8.41 -8.48 19.02
CA PRO A 389 -9.85 -8.62 19.03
C PRO A 389 -10.48 -7.26 18.73
N VAL A 390 -11.21 -7.19 17.62
CA VAL A 390 -11.94 -5.98 17.21
C VAL A 390 -13.41 -6.21 17.48
N ASP A 391 -13.99 -5.31 18.29
CA ASP A 391 -15.42 -5.23 18.50
C ASP A 391 -16.08 -4.60 17.26
N ASP A 392 -16.49 -5.44 16.31
CA ASP A 392 -17.11 -5.01 15.06
C ASP A 392 -18.62 -5.29 15.04
N VAL A 393 -19.40 -4.30 14.59
CA VAL A 393 -20.86 -4.38 14.44
C VAL A 393 -21.22 -3.94 13.02
N PRO A 394 -21.03 -4.80 12.02
CA PRO A 394 -21.23 -4.44 10.62
C PRO A 394 -22.70 -4.12 10.35
N ALA A 395 -22.98 -2.87 10.01
CA ALA A 395 -24.30 -2.41 9.56
C ALA A 395 -24.15 -1.31 8.50
N SER A 396 -24.81 -1.47 7.35
CA SER A 396 -24.84 -0.43 6.32
C SER A 396 -25.52 0.83 6.86
N GLY A 397 -24.94 2.00 6.54
CA GLY A 397 -25.63 3.27 6.73
C GLY A 397 -26.93 3.30 5.92
N LYS A 398 -27.92 4.03 6.41
CA LYS A 398 -29.23 4.16 5.76
C LYS A 398 -29.53 5.59 5.37
N ASN A 399 -30.11 5.79 4.20
CA ASN A 399 -30.70 7.06 3.82
C ASN A 399 -31.97 7.33 4.65
N LEU A 400 -32.57 8.52 4.50
CA LEU A 400 -33.77 8.90 5.25
C LEU A 400 -35.06 8.19 4.78
N ASN A 401 -34.99 7.45 3.67
CA ASN A 401 -36.03 6.54 3.20
C ASN A 401 -35.87 5.11 3.78
N GLY A 402 -34.82 4.87 4.58
CA GLY A 402 -34.56 3.59 5.25
C GLY A 402 -33.81 2.56 4.40
N GLU A 403 -33.39 2.93 3.20
CA GLU A 403 -32.65 2.09 2.26
C GLU A 403 -31.16 2.10 2.59
N ALA A 404 -30.47 0.97 2.36
CA ALA A 404 -29.02 0.90 2.51
C ALA A 404 -28.34 1.89 1.55
N SER A 405 -27.37 2.66 2.04
CA SER A 405 -26.69 3.69 1.26
C SER A 405 -25.24 3.85 1.72
N ALA A 406 -24.31 3.80 0.75
CA ALA A 406 -22.93 4.20 0.95
C ALA A 406 -22.80 5.74 0.97
N SER A 407 -21.62 6.25 1.30
CA SER A 407 -21.33 7.68 1.15
C SER A 407 -21.39 8.08 -0.33
N ALA A 408 -21.62 9.35 -0.62
CA ALA A 408 -21.82 9.84 -1.98
C ALA A 408 -20.62 9.52 -2.89
N ASP A 409 -19.39 9.59 -2.37
CA ASP A 409 -18.14 9.27 -3.07
C ASP A 409 -17.95 7.78 -3.39
N LYS A 410 -18.63 6.89 -2.68
CA LYS A 410 -18.56 5.42 -2.86
C LYS A 410 -19.77 4.82 -3.55
N THR A 411 -20.80 5.64 -3.78
CA THR A 411 -22.01 5.20 -4.45
C THR A 411 -21.79 5.24 -5.96
N ALA A 412 -22.00 4.12 -6.64
CA ALA A 412 -22.01 4.11 -8.11
C ALA A 412 -23.08 5.10 -8.60
N SER A 413 -22.69 6.03 -9.48
CA SER A 413 -23.57 7.11 -9.94
C SER A 413 -23.43 7.37 -11.45
N HIS A 414 -24.43 8.03 -12.02
CA HIS A 414 -24.49 8.42 -13.43
C HIS A 414 -24.96 9.89 -13.56
N GLY A 415 -24.36 10.66 -14.47
CA GLY A 415 -24.74 12.06 -14.74
C GLY A 415 -24.43 13.05 -13.60
N CYS A 416 -25.27 14.08 -13.41
CA CYS A 416 -25.31 14.80 -12.14
C CYS A 416 -25.82 13.81 -11.10
N PRO A 417 -25.03 13.50 -10.07
CA PRO A 417 -24.81 12.13 -9.62
C PRO A 417 -26.08 11.44 -9.14
N VAL A 418 -26.78 10.78 -10.06
CA VAL A 418 -27.92 9.91 -9.76
C VAL A 418 -27.34 8.62 -9.20
N SER A 419 -27.74 8.21 -8.00
CA SER A 419 -27.35 6.93 -7.41
C SER A 419 -27.88 5.77 -8.26
N MET A 420 -27.00 4.88 -8.73
CA MET A 420 -27.39 3.65 -9.44
C MET A 420 -27.98 2.57 -8.52
N VAL A 421 -28.16 2.88 -7.23
CA VAL A 421 -28.83 2.01 -6.25
C VAL A 421 -30.24 2.51 -5.97
N THR A 422 -30.37 3.75 -5.50
CA THR A 422 -31.63 4.30 -4.99
C THR A 422 -32.31 5.25 -5.98
N GLY A 423 -31.59 5.70 -7.01
CA GLY A 423 -32.03 6.72 -7.96
C GLY A 423 -32.17 8.12 -7.35
N GLU A 424 -31.63 8.36 -6.16
CA GLU A 424 -31.51 9.69 -5.55
C GLU A 424 -30.46 10.54 -6.28
N GLU A 425 -30.64 11.87 -6.30
CA GLU A 425 -29.54 12.79 -6.61
C GLU A 425 -28.64 12.92 -5.39
N LEU A 426 -27.32 12.77 -5.57
CA LEU A 426 -26.29 12.87 -4.52
C LEU A 426 -25.29 14.00 -4.83
N LEU A 427 -25.79 15.23 -4.96
CA LEU A 427 -25.01 16.36 -5.46
C LEU A 427 -24.18 17.02 -4.36
N THR A 428 -22.88 16.75 -4.34
CA THR A 428 -21.91 17.41 -3.44
C THR A 428 -21.18 18.54 -4.16
N LEU A 429 -21.15 19.73 -3.55
CA LEU A 429 -20.48 20.93 -4.06
C LEU A 429 -19.62 21.57 -2.97
N THR A 430 -18.38 21.92 -3.31
CA THR A 430 -17.47 22.65 -2.41
C THR A 430 -17.55 24.14 -2.73
N ASP A 431 -18.05 24.94 -1.77
CA ASP A 431 -18.18 26.39 -1.96
C ASP A 431 -16.98 27.18 -1.42
N GLY A 432 -16.13 26.56 -0.58
CA GLY A 432 -14.87 27.17 -0.13
C GLY A 432 -14.09 26.30 0.85
N THR A 433 -12.92 26.79 1.28
CA THR A 433 -12.00 26.05 2.14
C THR A 433 -11.48 26.91 3.29
N LEU A 434 -11.24 26.26 4.44
CA LEU A 434 -10.46 26.79 5.55
C LEU A 434 -9.10 26.11 5.54
N ASP A 435 -8.06 26.88 5.27
CA ASP A 435 -6.68 26.40 5.28
C ASP A 435 -6.11 26.30 6.71
N GLY A 436 -5.04 25.54 6.86
CA GLY A 436 -4.41 25.26 8.14
C GLY A 436 -3.72 23.89 8.12
N VAL A 437 -3.21 23.47 9.28
CA VAL A 437 -2.65 22.11 9.46
C VAL A 437 -3.72 21.04 9.21
N LEU A 438 -4.93 21.25 9.72
CA LEU A 438 -6.11 20.43 9.42
C LEU A 438 -7.03 21.20 8.48
N PRO A 439 -6.86 21.10 7.15
CA PRO A 439 -7.72 21.81 6.20
C PRO A 439 -9.16 21.30 6.26
N PHE A 440 -10.11 22.18 5.94
CA PHE A 440 -11.54 21.87 5.93
C PHE A 440 -12.23 22.43 4.71
N GLU A 441 -12.99 21.59 4.02
CA GLU A 441 -13.81 22.01 2.88
C GLU A 441 -15.22 22.31 3.36
N TRP A 442 -15.70 23.52 3.11
CA TRP A 442 -17.10 23.87 3.29
C TRP A 442 -17.88 23.35 2.08
N THR A 443 -18.47 22.17 2.26
CA THR A 443 -19.32 21.54 1.26
C THR A 443 -20.78 21.72 1.59
N ARG A 444 -21.59 21.75 0.54
CA ARG A 444 -23.03 21.53 0.59
C ARG A 444 -23.40 20.30 -0.23
N LEU A 445 -24.34 19.52 0.27
CA LEU A 445 -24.77 18.27 -0.35
C LEU A 445 -26.28 18.26 -0.48
N TYR A 446 -26.79 18.00 -1.68
CA TYR A 446 -28.20 17.72 -1.88
C TYR A 446 -28.42 16.21 -1.96
N ARG A 447 -29.38 15.69 -1.17
CA ARG A 447 -29.81 14.30 -1.19
C ARG A 447 -31.33 14.23 -1.34
N THR A 448 -31.82 13.51 -2.35
CA THR A 448 -33.27 13.41 -2.60
C THR A 448 -34.05 12.84 -1.41
N SER A 449 -33.56 11.83 -0.67
CA SER A 449 -34.28 11.36 0.54
C SER A 449 -34.30 12.36 1.69
N ALA A 450 -33.49 13.43 1.64
CA ALA A 450 -33.41 14.45 2.68
C ALA A 450 -34.34 15.64 2.47
N VAL A 451 -35.25 15.60 1.49
CA VAL A 451 -36.16 16.72 1.15
C VAL A 451 -37.13 17.12 2.28
N GLU A 452 -37.28 16.31 3.32
CA GLU A 452 -38.07 16.62 4.53
C GLU A 452 -37.23 17.23 5.66
N VAL A 453 -35.91 17.39 5.47
CA VAL A 453 -34.95 17.85 6.48
C VAL A 453 -34.33 19.17 6.05
N ASP A 454 -34.44 20.19 6.89
CA ASP A 454 -33.70 21.45 6.80
C ASP A 454 -32.66 21.48 7.94
N CYS A 455 -31.38 21.54 7.60
CA CYS A 455 -30.29 21.69 8.57
C CYS A 455 -29.56 23.03 8.45
N GLY A 456 -30.24 24.04 7.90
CA GLY A 456 -29.74 25.41 7.78
C GLY A 456 -29.41 25.83 6.35
N LEU A 457 -29.28 24.89 5.41
CA LEU A 457 -29.13 25.16 3.98
C LEU A 457 -30.40 24.93 3.16
N GLY A 458 -31.56 24.80 3.81
CA GLY A 458 -32.84 24.54 3.15
C GLY A 458 -33.12 23.05 2.96
N PHE A 459 -34.38 22.73 2.65
CA PHE A 459 -34.85 21.35 2.50
C PHE A 459 -34.07 20.56 1.44
N GLY A 460 -33.63 19.34 1.78
CA GLY A 460 -32.84 18.47 0.90
C GLY A 460 -31.34 18.76 0.91
N TRP A 461 -30.91 19.92 1.41
CA TRP A 461 -29.50 20.31 1.49
C TRP A 461 -28.91 20.13 2.89
N SER A 462 -27.70 19.61 2.93
CA SER A 462 -26.84 19.57 4.11
C SER A 462 -25.50 20.24 3.89
N HIS A 463 -24.70 20.36 4.95
CA HIS A 463 -23.37 20.97 4.91
C HIS A 463 -22.35 20.13 5.68
N ALA A 464 -21.06 20.29 5.39
CA ALA A 464 -19.95 19.52 6.00
C ALA A 464 -19.95 19.45 7.56
N LEU A 465 -20.52 20.43 8.26
CA LEU A 465 -20.67 20.41 9.73
C LEU A 465 -21.98 19.79 10.26
N ALA A 466 -22.86 19.26 9.42
CA ALA A 466 -24.22 18.84 9.77
C ALA A 466 -24.29 17.43 10.42
N HIS A 467 -23.27 17.07 11.21
CA HIS A 467 -23.24 15.81 11.94
C HIS A 467 -24.07 15.89 13.23
N ARG A 468 -24.80 14.82 13.54
CA ARG A 468 -25.61 14.70 14.76
C ARG A 468 -25.42 13.33 15.38
N LEU A 469 -25.48 13.27 16.70
CA LEU A 469 -25.38 12.04 17.45
C LEU A 469 -26.50 11.99 18.47
N VAL A 470 -27.30 10.91 18.45
CA VAL A 470 -28.42 10.71 19.37
C VAL A 470 -28.17 9.44 20.15
N VAL A 471 -28.16 9.54 21.48
CA VAL A 471 -28.07 8.38 22.37
C VAL A 471 -29.48 7.88 22.67
N ASP A 472 -29.74 6.61 22.40
CA ASP A 472 -31.00 5.93 22.68
C ASP A 472 -30.73 4.62 23.43
N GLY A 473 -30.97 4.62 24.75
CA GLY A 473 -30.64 3.50 25.63
C GLY A 473 -29.16 3.12 25.54
N ASP A 474 -28.89 1.88 25.14
CA ASP A 474 -27.54 1.33 24.98
C ASP A 474 -26.98 1.50 23.55
N SER A 475 -27.61 2.33 22.73
CA SER A 475 -27.22 2.58 21.34
C SER A 475 -27.00 4.07 21.05
N VAL A 476 -26.25 4.34 19.99
CA VAL A 476 -25.93 5.65 19.46
C VAL A 476 -26.29 5.67 17.99
N VAL A 477 -27.15 6.59 17.59
CA VAL A 477 -27.48 6.84 16.18
C VAL A 477 -26.68 8.06 15.73
N TRP A 478 -25.73 7.83 14.84
CA TRP A 478 -24.99 8.88 14.17
C TRP A 478 -25.69 9.22 12.85
N THR A 479 -26.02 10.49 12.66
CA THR A 479 -26.39 11.04 11.34
C THR A 479 -25.22 11.85 10.81
N ASP A 480 -24.64 11.42 9.69
CA ASP A 480 -23.51 12.09 9.06
C ASP A 480 -23.93 13.37 8.32
N HIS A 481 -22.95 14.12 7.80
CA HIS A 481 -23.20 15.35 7.04
C HIS A 481 -23.92 15.10 5.71
N GLU A 482 -24.07 13.85 5.26
CA GLU A 482 -24.84 13.48 4.06
C GLU A 482 -26.28 13.08 4.39
N ASN A 483 -26.73 13.25 5.65
CA ASN A 483 -28.00 12.77 6.18
C ASN A 483 -28.15 11.22 6.16
N ARG A 484 -27.05 10.47 6.21
CA ARG A 484 -27.11 9.01 6.40
C ARG A 484 -27.07 8.68 7.88
N SER A 485 -27.88 7.70 8.29
CA SER A 485 -27.96 7.23 9.66
C SER A 485 -27.26 5.89 9.84
N THR A 486 -26.44 5.78 10.89
CA THR A 486 -25.75 4.56 11.29
C THR A 486 -25.96 4.33 12.78
N THR A 487 -26.46 3.16 13.16
CA THR A 487 -26.62 2.78 14.57
C THR A 487 -25.40 2.01 15.04
N LEU A 488 -24.84 2.44 16.17
CA LEU A 488 -23.67 1.86 16.83
C LEU A 488 -24.05 1.56 18.28
N PRO A 489 -23.49 0.53 18.93
CA PRO A 489 -23.65 0.39 20.38
C PRO A 489 -22.93 1.52 21.12
N LEU A 490 -23.43 1.91 22.29
CA LEU A 490 -22.81 2.92 23.14
C LEU A 490 -21.46 2.39 23.68
N PRO A 491 -20.34 3.09 23.44
CA PRO A 491 -19.05 2.67 23.97
C PRO A 491 -19.02 2.79 25.50
N SER A 492 -18.23 1.93 26.15
CA SER A 492 -18.12 1.82 27.61
C SER A 492 -16.67 1.65 28.04
N ILE A 493 -16.37 1.80 29.33
CA ILE A 493 -15.01 1.53 29.86
C ILE A 493 -14.58 0.08 29.54
N SER A 494 -15.52 -0.86 29.45
CA SER A 494 -15.27 -2.25 29.03
C SER A 494 -15.07 -2.43 27.53
N ARG A 495 -15.69 -1.58 26.69
CA ARG A 495 -15.62 -1.61 25.22
C ARG A 495 -15.39 -0.17 24.74
N PRO A 496 -14.16 0.36 24.89
CA PRO A 496 -13.89 1.78 24.68
C PRO A 496 -13.86 2.19 23.21
N ALA A 497 -13.80 1.21 22.29
CA ALA A 497 -13.85 1.40 20.86
C ALA A 497 -14.75 0.32 20.24
N ILE A 498 -15.64 0.73 19.34
CA ILE A 498 -16.50 -0.18 18.57
C ILE A 498 -16.42 0.24 17.12
N THR A 499 -16.13 -0.70 16.24
CA THR A 499 -16.06 -0.47 14.78
C THR A 499 -17.35 -0.91 14.11
N ASN A 500 -17.65 -0.30 12.97
CA ASN A 500 -18.61 -0.79 12.01
C ASN A 500 -17.94 -0.80 10.64
N SER A 501 -17.52 -1.99 10.21
CA SER A 501 -16.82 -2.21 8.95
C SER A 501 -17.62 -1.82 7.70
N LEU A 502 -18.95 -1.98 7.69
CA LEU A 502 -19.81 -1.63 6.55
C LEU A 502 -20.02 -0.11 6.40
N ALA A 503 -20.05 0.63 7.51
CA ALA A 503 -20.16 2.08 7.51
C ALA A 503 -18.79 2.78 7.56
N GLU A 504 -17.69 2.02 7.67
CA GLU A 504 -16.31 2.49 7.79
C GLU A 504 -16.11 3.57 8.86
N VAL A 505 -16.71 3.30 10.02
CA VAL A 505 -16.73 4.22 11.15
C VAL A 505 -16.36 3.48 12.43
N ALA A 506 -15.77 4.21 13.37
CA ALA A 506 -15.56 3.71 14.72
C ALA A 506 -16.00 4.77 15.73
N ILE A 507 -16.56 4.33 16.86
CA ILE A 507 -16.96 5.20 17.97
C ILE A 507 -16.14 4.88 19.23
N TYR A 508 -15.74 5.94 19.93
CA TYR A 508 -14.85 5.90 21.08
C TYR A 508 -15.40 6.74 22.24
N LEU A 509 -15.02 6.38 23.47
CA LEU A 509 -15.09 7.31 24.59
C LEU A 509 -13.99 8.37 24.47
N GLY A 510 -14.38 9.63 24.57
CA GLY A 510 -13.48 10.78 24.57
C GLY A 510 -12.67 10.94 25.86
N ALA A 511 -11.85 11.99 25.90
CA ALA A 511 -11.01 12.30 27.06
C ALA A 511 -11.79 13.06 28.14
N LEU A 512 -12.83 13.79 27.73
CA LEU A 512 -13.73 14.49 28.65
C LEU A 512 -14.88 13.56 29.11
N PRO A 513 -15.42 13.76 30.32
CA PRO A 513 -16.67 13.12 30.72
C PRO A 513 -17.77 13.44 29.69
N ASP A 514 -18.52 12.42 29.27
CA ASP A 514 -19.63 12.50 28.31
C ASP A 514 -19.25 12.88 26.87
N GLU A 515 -17.96 12.93 26.54
CA GLU A 515 -17.49 13.11 25.15
C GLU A 515 -17.53 11.77 24.40
N LEU A 516 -18.18 11.77 23.23
CA LEU A 516 -18.13 10.68 22.27
C LEU A 516 -17.34 11.13 21.05
N VAL A 517 -16.34 10.33 20.66
CA VAL A 517 -15.52 10.60 19.49
C VAL A 517 -15.86 9.59 18.41
N LEU A 518 -16.15 10.07 17.22
CA LEU A 518 -16.43 9.23 16.06
C LEU A 518 -15.30 9.40 15.04
N ALA A 519 -14.62 8.32 14.67
CA ALA A 519 -13.62 8.33 13.62
C ALA A 519 -14.23 7.87 12.31
N GLN A 520 -14.03 8.65 11.26
CA GLN A 520 -14.35 8.29 9.88
C GLN A 520 -13.18 8.74 8.99
N ALA A 521 -12.64 7.81 8.21
CA ALA A 521 -11.38 8.02 7.49
C ALA A 521 -10.27 8.52 8.44
N SER A 522 -9.64 9.67 8.15
CA SER A 522 -8.57 10.28 8.95
C SER A 522 -9.05 11.36 9.93
N ARG A 523 -10.37 11.57 10.05
CA ARG A 523 -10.95 12.62 10.91
C ARG A 523 -11.63 12.02 12.14
N PHE A 524 -11.52 12.72 13.25
CA PHE A 524 -12.18 12.43 14.52
C PHE A 524 -13.18 13.54 14.82
N TYR A 525 -14.46 13.19 14.92
CA TYR A 525 -15.57 14.09 15.21
C TYR A 525 -15.90 13.99 16.69
N HIS A 526 -15.79 15.11 17.41
CA HIS A 526 -15.99 15.17 18.86
C HIS A 526 -17.40 15.67 19.16
N PHE A 527 -18.16 14.89 19.93
CA PHE A 527 -19.52 15.21 20.35
C PHE A 527 -19.62 15.32 21.86
N CYS A 528 -20.30 16.36 22.34
CA CYS A 528 -20.75 16.50 23.73
C CYS A 528 -22.26 16.73 23.72
N ASP A 529 -23.01 16.00 24.54
CA ASP A 529 -24.48 16.05 24.57
C ASP A 529 -25.13 15.87 23.18
N GLY A 530 -24.52 15.02 22.33
CA GLY A 530 -25.00 14.73 20.98
C GLY A 530 -24.67 15.79 19.91
N VAL A 531 -23.99 16.88 20.29
CA VAL A 531 -23.66 18.01 19.42
C VAL A 531 -22.18 18.02 19.06
N LEU A 532 -21.86 18.24 17.78
CA LEU A 532 -20.48 18.36 17.31
C LEU A 532 -19.81 19.64 17.88
N THR A 533 -18.66 19.46 18.55
CA THR A 533 -17.88 20.53 19.20
C THR A 533 -16.50 20.75 18.59
N ALA A 534 -15.90 19.70 18.01
CA ALA A 534 -14.60 19.79 17.34
C ALA A 534 -14.41 18.70 16.29
N ILE A 535 -13.47 18.92 15.38
CA ILE A 535 -12.95 17.92 14.45
C ILE A 535 -11.44 17.88 14.64
N SER A 536 -10.84 16.71 14.82
CA SER A 536 -9.39 16.55 14.93
C SER A 536 -8.83 15.53 13.94
N ASP A 537 -7.51 15.50 13.83
CA ASP A 537 -6.75 14.41 13.22
C ASP A 537 -6.03 13.56 14.29
N ALA A 538 -5.16 12.64 13.86
CA ALA A 538 -4.39 11.77 14.75
C ALA A 538 -3.35 12.52 15.61
N TYR A 539 -2.97 13.73 15.22
CA TYR A 539 -2.05 14.62 15.94
C TYR A 539 -2.76 15.55 16.93
N ASP A 540 -4.09 15.44 17.05
CA ASP A 540 -4.93 16.34 17.83
C ASP A 540 -4.87 17.80 17.33
N ASN A 541 -4.56 18.01 16.03
CA ASN A 541 -4.80 19.31 15.41
C ASN A 541 -6.31 19.51 15.33
N ARG A 542 -6.87 20.55 15.96
CA ARG A 542 -8.32 20.71 16.14
C ARG A 542 -8.91 21.89 15.41
N LEU A 543 -9.98 21.63 14.67
CA LEU A 543 -10.98 22.61 14.28
C LEU A 543 -12.03 22.69 15.38
N ARG A 544 -12.26 23.88 15.94
CA ARG A 544 -13.20 24.12 17.04
C ARG A 544 -14.48 24.76 16.52
N ILE A 545 -15.62 24.24 16.95
CA ILE A 545 -16.93 24.76 16.60
C ILE A 545 -17.41 25.66 17.73
N VAL A 546 -17.57 26.94 17.44
CA VAL A 546 -18.15 27.91 18.36
C VAL A 546 -19.62 28.09 18.00
N ARG A 547 -20.49 28.09 19.01
CA ARG A 547 -21.92 28.26 18.86
C ARG A 547 -22.41 29.57 19.45
N ASP A 548 -23.45 30.13 18.85
CA ASP A 548 -24.12 31.30 19.39
C ASP A 548 -24.99 30.96 20.62
N ARG A 549 -25.63 31.97 21.21
CA ARG A 549 -26.50 31.79 22.39
C ARG A 549 -27.74 30.94 22.11
N SER A 550 -28.11 30.75 20.85
CA SER A 550 -29.23 29.91 20.41
C SER A 550 -28.77 28.48 20.06
N GLY A 551 -27.48 28.17 20.22
CA GLY A 551 -26.90 26.86 19.93
C GLY A 551 -26.60 26.61 18.45
N ARG A 552 -26.71 27.60 17.57
CA ARG A 552 -26.35 27.47 16.14
C ARG A 552 -24.85 27.61 15.97
N ILE A 553 -24.28 26.99 14.94
CA ILE A 553 -22.84 27.10 14.64
C ILE A 553 -22.54 28.53 14.20
N GLU A 554 -21.78 29.28 14.98
CA GLU A 554 -21.37 30.64 14.62
C GLU A 554 -20.05 30.62 13.83
N ARG A 555 -19.12 29.74 14.22
CA ARG A 555 -17.75 29.76 13.70
C ARG A 555 -17.09 28.38 13.73
N LEU A 556 -16.32 28.09 12.69
CA LEU A 556 -15.32 27.01 12.67
C LEU A 556 -13.92 27.63 12.73
N ASP A 557 -13.26 27.52 13.87
CA ASP A 557 -11.94 28.10 14.16
C ASP A 557 -10.84 27.05 14.04
N ASN A 558 -9.77 27.33 13.29
CA ASN A 558 -8.63 26.42 13.15
C ASN A 558 -7.57 26.59 14.26
N GLY A 559 -7.79 27.49 15.22
CA GLY A 559 -6.92 27.70 16.37
C GLY A 559 -5.66 28.52 16.09
N VAL A 560 -5.42 28.93 14.84
CA VAL A 560 -4.26 29.72 14.40
C VAL A 560 -4.68 31.07 13.80
N GLY A 561 -5.80 31.60 14.32
CA GLY A 561 -6.31 32.92 13.99
C GLY A 561 -7.04 33.01 12.65
N ARG A 562 -7.60 31.90 12.15
CA ARG A 562 -8.45 31.87 10.94
C ARG A 562 -9.71 31.07 11.20
N SER A 563 -10.80 31.46 10.57
CA SER A 563 -12.08 30.77 10.75
C SER A 563 -13.04 30.99 9.60
N LEU A 564 -13.95 30.03 9.41
CA LEU A 564 -15.20 30.27 8.69
C LEU A 564 -16.25 30.78 9.66
N PHE A 565 -16.90 31.89 9.33
CA PHE A 565 -17.98 32.50 10.11
C PHE A 565 -19.30 32.37 9.36
N LEU A 566 -20.31 31.82 10.01
CA LEU A 566 -21.60 31.51 9.40
C LEU A 566 -22.59 32.62 9.77
N ARG A 567 -23.13 33.30 8.75
CA ARG A 567 -24.18 34.31 8.92
C ARG A 567 -25.55 33.69 8.74
N TYR A 568 -26.46 34.03 9.65
CA TYR A 568 -27.82 33.50 9.64
C TYR A 568 -28.86 34.59 9.45
N GLU A 569 -29.93 34.25 8.74
CA GLU A 569 -31.21 34.93 8.79
C GLU A 569 -32.28 33.91 9.21
N LEU A 570 -33.05 34.23 10.25
CA LEU A 570 -33.90 33.25 10.96
C LEU A 570 -33.08 32.02 11.40
N GLU A 571 -33.29 30.84 10.80
CA GLU A 571 -32.56 29.60 11.12
C GLU A 571 -31.65 29.13 9.97
N ARG A 572 -31.55 29.89 8.87
CA ARG A 572 -30.80 29.48 7.68
C ARG A 572 -29.50 30.26 7.50
N ILE A 573 -28.48 29.58 7.00
CA ILE A 573 -27.18 30.14 6.68
C ILE A 573 -27.34 30.93 5.39
N VAL A 574 -27.24 32.25 5.45
CA VAL A 574 -27.32 33.13 4.27
C VAL A 574 -25.96 33.44 3.66
N ALA A 575 -24.88 33.19 4.40
CA ALA A 575 -23.52 33.37 3.90
C ALA A 575 -22.48 32.71 4.80
N VAL A 576 -21.33 32.40 4.20
CA VAL A 576 -20.09 32.02 4.90
C VAL A 576 -19.01 33.04 4.59
N ASP A 577 -18.39 33.57 5.64
CA ASP A 577 -17.32 34.56 5.54
C ASP A 577 -16.00 33.95 6.03
N TYR A 578 -14.91 34.24 5.33
CA TYR A 578 -13.57 33.90 5.79
C TYR A 578 -13.07 35.02 6.70
N GLN A 579 -12.73 34.69 7.95
CA GLN A 579 -12.24 35.66 8.94
C GLN A 579 -10.83 35.33 9.42
N VAL A 580 -10.07 36.38 9.72
CA VAL A 580 -8.75 36.29 10.37
C VAL A 580 -8.70 37.13 11.64
N GLN A 581 -7.88 36.72 12.60
CA GLN A 581 -7.61 37.51 13.79
C GLN A 581 -6.58 38.59 13.50
N ARG A 582 -6.91 39.85 13.82
CA ARG A 582 -5.99 40.99 13.73
C ARG A 582 -5.95 41.73 15.06
N ALA A 583 -4.75 42.09 15.50
CA ALA A 583 -4.54 42.99 16.64
C ALA A 583 -4.67 44.45 16.17
N LYS A 584 -5.38 45.28 16.93
CA LYS A 584 -5.38 46.74 16.75
C LYS A 584 -4.40 47.35 17.75
N GLY A 585 -3.13 47.47 17.36
CA GLY A 585 -2.09 47.99 18.25
C GLY A 585 -1.84 47.06 19.45
N HIS A 586 -2.10 47.54 20.66
CA HIS A 586 -1.98 46.76 21.90
C HIS A 586 -3.32 46.20 22.42
N GLU A 587 -4.41 46.34 21.65
CA GLU A 587 -5.72 45.78 22.00
C GLU A 587 -5.77 44.26 21.75
N ALA A 588 -6.79 43.61 22.31
CA ALA A 588 -7.05 42.19 22.06
C ALA A 588 -7.28 41.91 20.57
N PHE A 589 -6.94 40.69 20.13
CA PHE A 589 -7.23 40.23 18.78
C PHE A 589 -8.73 40.29 18.50
N THR A 590 -9.08 40.84 17.35
CA THR A 590 -10.47 40.90 16.86
C THR A 590 -10.58 40.15 15.55
N TRP A 591 -11.69 39.47 15.35
CA TRP A 591 -12.00 38.80 14.09
C TRP A 591 -12.41 39.83 13.04
N VAL A 592 -11.74 39.79 11.89
CA VAL A 592 -12.01 40.65 10.73
C VAL A 592 -12.35 39.76 9.54
N THR A 593 -13.44 40.06 8.85
CA THR A 593 -13.79 39.39 7.59
C THR A 593 -12.84 39.83 6.49
N GLU A 594 -12.13 38.88 5.88
CA GLU A 594 -11.28 39.12 4.70
C GLU A 594 -12.12 39.15 3.43
N HIS A 595 -13.01 38.17 3.26
CA HIS A 595 -13.94 38.11 2.14
C HIS A 595 -15.16 37.24 2.46
N ASN A 596 -16.25 37.44 1.71
CA ASN A 596 -17.36 36.51 1.67
C ASN A 596 -16.97 35.33 0.77
N VAL A 597 -17.09 34.11 1.27
CA VAL A 597 -16.78 32.87 0.52
C VAL A 597 -17.94 32.55 -0.42
N VAL A 598 -19.14 32.53 0.14
CA VAL A 598 -20.38 32.19 -0.56
C VAL A 598 -21.58 32.85 0.13
N SER A 599 -22.62 33.14 -0.65
CA SER A 599 -23.91 33.62 -0.19
C SER A 599 -25.05 32.75 -0.74
N TYR A 600 -26.08 32.54 0.06
CA TYR A 600 -27.22 31.68 -0.25
C TYR A 600 -28.54 32.46 -0.22
N ALA A 601 -29.43 32.17 -1.16
CA ALA A 601 -30.76 32.75 -1.22
C ALA A 601 -31.83 31.66 -1.17
N TYR A 602 -32.93 31.97 -0.48
CA TYR A 602 -34.04 31.04 -0.22
C TYR A 602 -35.36 31.62 -0.72
N ASP A 603 -36.30 30.74 -1.04
CA ASP A 603 -37.70 31.14 -1.21
C ASP A 603 -38.49 31.06 0.10
N ASP A 604 -39.75 31.50 0.08
CA ASP A 604 -40.65 31.50 1.24
C ASP A 604 -40.94 30.09 1.78
N ALA A 605 -40.79 29.05 0.94
CA ALA A 605 -40.94 27.65 1.33
C ALA A 605 -39.64 27.07 1.94
N GLY A 606 -38.55 27.82 1.92
CA GLY A 606 -37.29 27.43 2.51
C GLY A 606 -36.38 26.57 1.68
N ARG A 607 -36.53 26.61 0.37
CA ARG A 607 -35.66 25.90 -0.56
C ARG A 607 -34.51 26.80 -0.98
N LEU A 608 -33.31 26.26 -1.08
CA LEU A 608 -32.14 26.98 -1.58
C LEU A 608 -32.32 27.25 -3.08
N VAL A 609 -32.61 28.49 -3.47
CA VAL A 609 -32.85 28.84 -4.87
C VAL A 609 -31.61 29.37 -5.58
N CYS A 610 -30.61 29.87 -4.84
CA CYS A 610 -29.37 30.36 -5.44
C CYS A 610 -28.19 30.26 -4.48
N ALA A 611 -27.02 29.89 -5.01
CA ALA A 611 -25.73 30.02 -4.34
C ALA A 611 -24.82 30.92 -5.19
N THR A 612 -24.20 31.93 -4.57
CA THR A 612 -23.35 32.94 -5.22
C THR A 612 -21.95 32.92 -4.60
N ASN A 613 -20.92 32.69 -5.41
CA ASN A 613 -19.54 32.70 -4.91
C ASN A 613 -18.96 34.13 -4.76
N ALA A 614 -17.74 34.22 -4.26
CA ALA A 614 -17.05 35.49 -3.97
C ALA A 614 -16.80 36.42 -5.18
N VAL A 615 -16.94 35.94 -6.42
CA VAL A 615 -16.82 36.74 -7.65
C VAL A 615 -18.17 37.01 -8.32
N GLY A 616 -19.28 36.58 -7.72
CA GLY A 616 -20.65 36.82 -8.21
C GLY A 616 -21.16 35.80 -9.22
N GLU A 617 -20.48 34.67 -9.40
CA GLU A 617 -20.96 33.54 -10.20
C GLU A 617 -22.05 32.80 -9.42
N ARG A 618 -23.14 32.45 -10.10
CA ARG A 618 -24.39 32.02 -9.48
C ARG A 618 -24.85 30.67 -9.99
N GLU A 619 -25.09 29.72 -9.10
CA GLU A 619 -25.91 28.55 -9.41
C GLU A 619 -27.34 28.78 -8.94
N VAL A 620 -28.32 28.32 -9.72
CA VAL A 620 -29.76 28.48 -9.47
C VAL A 620 -30.45 27.12 -9.45
N TYR A 621 -31.41 26.95 -8.55
CA TYR A 621 -32.13 25.69 -8.37
C TYR A 621 -33.65 25.89 -8.40
N ARG A 622 -34.36 24.89 -8.94
CA ARG A 622 -35.83 24.82 -8.89
C ARG A 622 -36.27 23.46 -8.39
N TYR A 623 -37.47 23.44 -7.80
CA TYR A 623 -38.00 22.30 -7.08
C TYR A 623 -39.50 22.12 -7.35
N ASP A 624 -39.98 20.92 -7.09
CA ASP A 624 -41.40 20.64 -6.94
C ASP A 624 -41.95 21.13 -5.58
N ALA A 625 -43.23 20.85 -5.30
CA ALA A 625 -43.90 21.25 -4.07
C ALA A 625 -43.43 20.46 -2.82
N GLN A 626 -42.70 19.35 -3.00
CA GLN A 626 -42.15 18.49 -1.95
C GLN A 626 -40.62 18.65 -1.83
N HIS A 627 -40.07 19.75 -2.37
CA HIS A 627 -38.66 20.12 -2.32
C HIS A 627 -37.72 19.20 -3.13
N VAL A 628 -38.25 18.36 -4.04
CA VAL A 628 -37.45 17.55 -4.96
C VAL A 628 -36.93 18.44 -6.10
N ILE A 629 -35.62 18.38 -6.37
CA ILE A 629 -34.96 19.17 -7.40
C ILE A 629 -35.48 18.82 -8.80
N LEU A 630 -35.79 19.85 -9.60
CA LEU A 630 -36.28 19.75 -10.98
C LEU A 630 -35.31 20.37 -11.98
N GLU A 631 -34.58 21.42 -11.55
CA GLU A 631 -33.63 22.13 -12.39
C GLU A 631 -32.44 22.62 -11.57
N ARG A 632 -31.25 22.50 -12.15
CA ARG A 632 -30.01 23.12 -11.69
C ARG A 632 -29.40 23.87 -12.86
N GLN A 633 -29.26 25.17 -12.71
CA GLN A 633 -28.56 26.02 -13.66
C GLN A 633 -27.20 26.42 -13.11
N LEU A 634 -26.13 26.12 -13.85
CA LEU A 634 -24.77 26.53 -13.53
C LEU A 634 -24.54 28.00 -13.89
N ALA A 635 -23.52 28.60 -13.27
CA ALA A 635 -23.15 29.99 -13.53
C ALA A 635 -22.77 30.29 -14.99
N GLY A 636 -22.28 29.30 -15.73
CA GLY A 636 -21.99 29.43 -17.15
C GLY A 636 -23.18 29.18 -18.09
N GLY A 637 -24.37 28.93 -17.55
CA GLY A 637 -25.64 28.88 -18.29
C GLY A 637 -26.19 27.50 -18.61
N ALA A 638 -25.41 26.42 -18.50
CA ALA A 638 -25.94 25.05 -18.64
C ALA A 638 -26.99 24.78 -17.57
N SER A 639 -28.10 24.19 -18.00
CA SER A 639 -29.17 23.75 -17.10
C SER A 639 -29.32 22.24 -17.18
N PHE A 640 -29.52 21.61 -16.03
CA PHE A 640 -29.72 20.17 -15.88
C PHE A 640 -31.08 19.93 -15.25
N TYR A 641 -31.75 18.88 -15.69
CA TYR A 641 -33.14 18.59 -15.37
C TYR A 641 -33.32 17.14 -14.97
N TRP A 642 -34.35 16.88 -14.17
CA TRP A 642 -34.70 15.55 -13.69
C TRP A 642 -36.19 15.27 -13.85
N GLU A 643 -36.50 14.01 -14.14
CA GLU A 643 -37.85 13.45 -14.07
C GLU A 643 -37.88 12.32 -13.04
N TRP A 644 -38.94 12.28 -12.23
CA TRP A 644 -39.07 11.40 -11.08
C TRP A 644 -40.36 10.57 -11.16
N GLU A 645 -40.30 9.26 -10.92
CA GLU A 645 -41.49 8.38 -10.95
C GLU A 645 -42.30 8.37 -9.63
N ARG A 646 -41.73 8.91 -8.55
CA ARG A 646 -42.29 8.97 -7.18
C ARG A 646 -42.18 10.41 -6.66
N SER A 647 -42.57 10.66 -5.40
CA SER A 647 -42.57 12.01 -4.82
C SER A 647 -41.90 12.08 -3.43
N GLY A 648 -41.52 13.28 -3.02
CA GLY A 648 -40.85 13.53 -1.74
C GLY A 648 -39.59 12.70 -1.58
N LYS A 649 -39.30 12.23 -0.35
CA LYS A 649 -38.10 11.44 -0.05
C LYS A 649 -38.01 10.09 -0.77
N ALA A 650 -39.12 9.61 -1.34
CA ALA A 650 -39.16 8.37 -2.11
C ALA A 650 -38.96 8.61 -3.62
N ALA A 651 -38.72 9.86 -4.06
CA ALA A 651 -38.49 10.19 -5.46
C ALA A 651 -37.27 9.43 -6.02
N ARG A 652 -37.48 8.76 -7.15
CA ARG A 652 -36.47 7.96 -7.86
C ARG A 652 -36.36 8.47 -9.30
N CYS A 653 -35.14 8.83 -9.72
CA CYS A 653 -34.89 9.47 -11.01
C CYS A 653 -35.13 8.47 -12.16
N VAL A 654 -35.92 8.86 -13.17
CA VAL A 654 -36.18 8.04 -14.38
C VAL A 654 -35.66 8.67 -15.65
N ARG A 655 -35.32 9.97 -15.61
CA ARG A 655 -34.66 10.66 -16.71
C ARG A 655 -33.83 11.82 -16.19
N HIS A 656 -32.65 12.00 -16.77
CA HIS A 656 -31.77 13.13 -16.49
C HIS A 656 -31.24 13.70 -17.81
N TRP A 657 -31.42 15.00 -18.05
CA TRP A 657 -30.99 15.64 -19.29
C TRP A 657 -30.47 17.05 -19.05
N ALA A 658 -29.73 17.58 -20.01
CA ALA A 658 -29.22 18.95 -19.98
C ALA A 658 -29.88 19.85 -21.02
N SER A 659 -29.59 21.16 -20.96
CA SER A 659 -30.00 22.15 -21.95
C SER A 659 -29.37 21.95 -23.32
N PHE A 660 -28.37 21.05 -23.44
CA PHE A 660 -27.72 20.64 -24.68
C PHE A 660 -28.05 19.17 -24.98
N SER A 661 -28.21 18.84 -26.26
CA SER A 661 -28.81 17.57 -26.72
C SER A 661 -27.96 16.34 -26.49
N GLN A 662 -26.66 16.49 -26.25
CA GLN A 662 -25.74 15.38 -26.06
C GLN A 662 -25.99 14.63 -24.75
N MET A 663 -26.62 15.26 -23.75
CA MET A 663 -26.91 14.64 -22.46
C MET A 663 -28.41 14.45 -22.25
N ASP A 664 -28.87 13.22 -22.45
CA ASP A 664 -30.22 12.73 -22.12
C ASP A 664 -30.09 11.25 -21.78
N ALA A 665 -30.33 10.89 -20.53
CA ALA A 665 -30.25 9.52 -20.04
C ALA A 665 -31.56 9.12 -19.39
N ARG A 666 -31.98 7.88 -19.60
CA ARG A 666 -33.17 7.28 -19.00
C ARG A 666 -32.80 6.09 -18.14
N TYR A 667 -33.49 5.95 -17.02
CA TYR A 667 -33.22 4.90 -16.04
C TYR A 667 -34.43 3.97 -15.94
N ALA A 668 -34.21 2.68 -16.22
CA ALA A 668 -35.18 1.63 -15.99
C ALA A 668 -34.74 0.80 -14.77
N TRP A 669 -35.54 0.85 -13.71
CA TRP A 669 -35.24 0.21 -12.44
C TRP A 669 -35.93 -1.14 -12.30
N GLY A 670 -35.17 -2.18 -12.00
CA GLY A 670 -35.67 -3.51 -11.62
C GLY A 670 -35.95 -3.63 -10.12
N ASP A 671 -36.69 -4.69 -9.74
CA ASP A 671 -37.00 -5.01 -8.33
C ASP A 671 -35.89 -5.84 -7.65
N ASP A 672 -34.87 -6.26 -8.40
CA ASP A 672 -33.76 -7.12 -8.01
C ASP A 672 -32.45 -6.35 -7.72
N GLY A 673 -32.52 -5.01 -7.65
CA GLY A 673 -31.33 -4.16 -7.47
C GLY A 673 -30.59 -3.83 -8.78
N GLN A 674 -31.18 -4.19 -9.93
CA GLN A 674 -30.70 -3.81 -11.25
C GLN A 674 -31.22 -2.43 -11.69
N VAL A 675 -30.38 -1.65 -12.38
CA VAL A 675 -30.78 -0.49 -13.16
C VAL A 675 -30.15 -0.55 -14.55
N THR A 676 -30.95 -0.30 -15.58
CA THR A 676 -30.50 -0.10 -16.95
C THR A 676 -30.54 1.39 -17.28
N VAL A 677 -29.38 1.93 -17.65
CA VAL A 677 -29.22 3.29 -18.18
C VAL A 677 -29.30 3.22 -19.69
N VAL A 678 -30.14 4.04 -20.31
CA VAL A 678 -30.22 4.22 -21.76
C VAL A 678 -29.76 5.63 -22.10
N ASN A 679 -28.64 5.73 -22.81
CA ASN A 679 -28.04 7.01 -23.22
C ASN A 679 -28.75 7.61 -24.45
N ALA A 680 -28.41 8.86 -24.78
CA ALA A 680 -29.02 9.61 -25.88
C ALA A 680 -28.83 8.95 -27.26
N ASP A 681 -27.76 8.17 -27.46
CA ASP A 681 -27.50 7.40 -28.68
C ASP A 681 -28.18 6.01 -28.69
N GLY A 682 -28.90 5.65 -27.62
CA GLY A 682 -29.53 4.35 -27.44
C GLY A 682 -28.60 3.27 -26.89
N SER A 683 -27.32 3.56 -26.65
CA SER A 683 -26.42 2.64 -25.93
C SER A 683 -26.90 2.40 -24.50
N GLN A 684 -26.60 1.22 -23.96
CA GLN A 684 -27.10 0.80 -22.66
C GLN A 684 -25.98 0.42 -21.70
N GLU A 685 -26.15 0.79 -20.44
CA GLU A 685 -25.30 0.36 -19.34
C GLU A 685 -26.17 -0.31 -18.29
N VAL A 686 -25.66 -1.34 -17.63
CA VAL A 686 -26.40 -2.07 -16.60
C VAL A 686 -25.59 -2.10 -15.30
N TYR A 687 -26.24 -1.78 -14.19
CA TYR A 687 -25.64 -1.84 -12.86
C TYR A 687 -26.49 -2.76 -11.99
N VAL A 688 -25.86 -3.71 -11.32
CA VAL A 688 -26.53 -4.63 -10.39
C VAL A 688 -25.91 -4.48 -9.01
N HIS A 689 -26.76 -4.25 -8.01
CA HIS A 689 -26.34 -4.09 -6.63
C HIS A 689 -26.93 -5.18 -5.74
N ASP A 690 -26.21 -5.51 -4.67
CA ASP A 690 -26.74 -6.40 -3.64
C ASP A 690 -27.68 -5.68 -2.65
N GLN A 691 -28.28 -6.43 -1.74
CA GLN A 691 -29.19 -5.90 -0.70
C GLN A 691 -28.53 -4.89 0.27
N ARG A 692 -27.20 -4.75 0.24
CA ARG A 692 -26.42 -3.82 1.06
C ARG A 692 -25.93 -2.61 0.26
N ALA A 693 -26.48 -2.38 -0.94
CA ALA A 693 -26.16 -1.26 -1.84
C ALA A 693 -24.73 -1.31 -2.42
N ARG A 694 -24.13 -2.49 -2.54
CA ARG A 694 -22.79 -2.67 -3.13
C ARG A 694 -22.90 -3.12 -4.58
N LEU A 695 -22.11 -2.53 -5.48
CA LEU A 695 -22.08 -2.89 -6.90
C LEU A 695 -21.43 -4.27 -7.09
N VAL A 696 -22.18 -5.23 -7.61
CA VAL A 696 -21.73 -6.62 -7.85
C VAL A 696 -21.53 -6.96 -9.32
N GLN A 697 -22.22 -6.26 -10.22
CA GLN A 697 -22.03 -6.38 -11.66
C GLN A 697 -22.21 -5.02 -12.34
N ARG A 698 -21.36 -4.74 -13.32
CA ARG A 698 -21.52 -3.63 -14.26
C ARG A 698 -21.36 -4.15 -15.68
N THR A 699 -22.27 -3.77 -16.57
CA THR A 699 -22.16 -4.00 -18.01
C THR A 699 -22.01 -2.66 -18.71
N ASP A 700 -20.93 -2.51 -19.47
CA ASP A 700 -20.60 -1.32 -20.25
C ASP A 700 -21.38 -1.25 -21.58
N PRO A 701 -21.37 -0.10 -22.29
CA PRO A 701 -22.09 0.11 -23.55
C PRO A 701 -21.72 -0.85 -24.69
N ASP A 702 -20.52 -1.40 -24.64
CA ASP A 702 -20.00 -2.39 -25.59
C ASP A 702 -20.27 -3.84 -25.18
N GLY A 703 -20.93 -4.06 -24.04
CA GLY A 703 -21.24 -5.36 -23.47
C GLY A 703 -20.15 -5.93 -22.55
N ALA A 704 -19.11 -5.16 -22.22
CA ALA A 704 -18.08 -5.62 -21.29
C ALA A 704 -18.65 -5.79 -19.87
N GLU A 705 -18.51 -6.97 -19.27
CA GLU A 705 -19.06 -7.30 -17.95
C GLU A 705 -17.98 -7.35 -16.86
N HIS A 706 -18.16 -6.54 -15.82
CA HIS A 706 -17.28 -6.50 -14.65
C HIS A 706 -18.01 -7.09 -13.46
N PHE A 707 -17.36 -7.96 -12.70
CA PHE A 707 -17.95 -8.59 -11.51
C PHE A 707 -17.16 -8.29 -10.24
N LYS A 708 -17.89 -8.09 -9.14
CA LYS A 708 -17.34 -7.88 -7.80
C LYS A 708 -18.05 -8.74 -6.78
N SER A 709 -17.28 -9.33 -5.88
CA SER A 709 -17.79 -10.12 -4.76
C SER A 709 -17.26 -9.59 -3.45
N TYR A 710 -18.10 -9.65 -2.42
CA TYR A 710 -17.79 -9.09 -1.11
C TYR A 710 -18.12 -10.09 -0.01
N ASP A 711 -17.41 -9.98 1.11
CA ASP A 711 -17.73 -10.76 2.31
C ASP A 711 -18.86 -10.14 3.15
N ASP A 712 -19.19 -10.81 4.26
CA ASP A 712 -20.21 -10.38 5.21
C ASP A 712 -19.87 -9.08 5.94
N LYS A 713 -18.61 -8.64 5.93
CA LYS A 713 -18.16 -7.39 6.56
C LYS A 713 -18.08 -6.21 5.59
N GLY A 714 -18.39 -6.39 4.30
CA GLY A 714 -18.34 -5.30 3.32
C GLY A 714 -17.14 -5.31 2.40
N ARG A 715 -16.17 -6.19 2.62
CA ARG A 715 -14.85 -6.08 2.01
C ARG A 715 -14.83 -6.81 0.66
N LEU A 716 -14.20 -6.19 -0.35
CA LEU A 716 -14.06 -6.78 -1.69
C LEU A 716 -13.15 -8.01 -1.61
N THR A 717 -13.65 -9.18 -1.99
CA THR A 717 -12.89 -10.45 -1.97
C THR A 717 -12.45 -10.89 -3.35
N VAL A 718 -13.21 -10.55 -4.40
CA VAL A 718 -12.93 -10.93 -5.79
C VAL A 718 -13.36 -9.80 -6.72
N GLU A 719 -12.52 -9.52 -7.71
CA GLU A 719 -12.83 -8.71 -8.88
C GLU A 719 -12.52 -9.55 -10.12
N GLN A 720 -13.45 -9.56 -11.09
CA GLN A 720 -13.27 -10.22 -12.37
C GLN A 720 -13.51 -9.22 -13.49
N ASP A 721 -12.57 -9.16 -14.42
CA ASP A 721 -12.63 -8.28 -15.58
C ASP A 721 -13.48 -8.89 -16.73
N PRO A 722 -13.84 -8.09 -17.74
CA PRO A 722 -14.56 -8.54 -18.93
C PRO A 722 -13.93 -9.68 -19.75
N LEU A 723 -12.63 -9.92 -19.63
CA LEU A 723 -11.94 -11.04 -20.29
C LEU A 723 -11.83 -12.28 -19.40
N GLY A 724 -12.32 -12.20 -18.15
CA GLY A 724 -12.35 -13.28 -17.18
C GLY A 724 -11.11 -13.37 -16.28
N ALA A 725 -10.20 -12.39 -16.32
CA ALA A 725 -9.09 -12.34 -15.38
C ALA A 725 -9.62 -12.05 -13.96
N VAL A 726 -9.10 -12.77 -12.97
CA VAL A 726 -9.57 -12.69 -11.59
C VAL A 726 -8.47 -12.14 -10.67
N THR A 727 -8.81 -11.11 -9.91
CA THR A 727 -8.03 -10.62 -8.78
C THR A 727 -8.72 -10.96 -7.47
N ALA A 728 -8.01 -11.62 -6.56
CA ALA A 728 -8.55 -12.00 -5.25
C ALA A 728 -7.87 -11.25 -4.10
N TYR A 729 -8.64 -10.96 -3.06
CA TYR A 729 -8.22 -10.18 -1.89
C TYR A 729 -8.48 -10.97 -0.61
N GLN A 730 -7.54 -10.93 0.32
CA GLN A 730 -7.66 -11.60 1.62
C GLN A 730 -7.45 -10.62 2.76
N TYR A 731 -8.22 -10.79 3.83
CA TYR A 731 -8.19 -9.93 5.00
C TYR A 731 -8.05 -10.74 6.28
N ASP A 732 -7.46 -10.12 7.31
CA ASP A 732 -7.49 -10.69 8.66
C ASP A 732 -8.83 -10.45 9.38
N ASP A 733 -8.96 -11.00 10.60
CA ASP A 733 -10.17 -10.86 11.43
C ASP A 733 -10.49 -9.40 11.78
N ALA A 734 -9.46 -8.56 11.85
CA ALA A 734 -9.53 -7.15 12.18
C ALA A 734 -9.91 -6.24 10.99
N GLY A 735 -10.08 -6.80 9.78
CA GLY A 735 -10.47 -5.99 8.61
C GLY A 735 -9.35 -5.67 7.63
N ARG A 736 -8.09 -6.00 7.94
CA ARG A 736 -6.90 -5.47 7.23
C ARG A 736 -6.52 -6.39 6.08
N LEU A 737 -6.18 -5.81 4.92
CA LEU A 737 -5.77 -6.56 3.72
C LEU A 737 -4.43 -7.25 3.96
N VAL A 738 -4.37 -8.58 3.91
CA VAL A 738 -3.12 -9.34 4.15
C VAL A 738 -2.52 -9.92 2.87
N ALA A 739 -3.31 -10.09 1.81
CA ALA A 739 -2.80 -10.55 0.51
C ALA A 739 -3.68 -10.11 -0.67
N VAL A 740 -3.03 -9.92 -1.81
CA VAL A 740 -3.64 -9.70 -3.13
C VAL A 740 -3.05 -10.69 -4.12
N PHE A 741 -3.93 -11.37 -4.85
CA PHE A 741 -3.59 -12.36 -5.88
C PHE A 741 -4.06 -11.84 -7.24
N PRO A 742 -3.18 -11.21 -8.02
CA PRO A 742 -3.51 -10.63 -9.33
C PRO A 742 -3.48 -11.70 -10.45
N GLY A 743 -4.25 -12.78 -10.29
CA GLY A 743 -4.24 -13.90 -11.24
C GLY A 743 -2.83 -14.51 -11.39
N ASP A 744 -2.36 -14.64 -12.63
CA ASP A 744 -1.09 -15.30 -12.94
C ASP A 744 0.17 -14.59 -12.41
N ASP A 745 0.06 -13.34 -11.97
CA ASP A 745 1.19 -12.53 -11.49
C ASP A 745 1.62 -12.85 -10.05
N GLU A 746 2.77 -12.31 -9.65
CA GLU A 746 3.35 -12.52 -8.33
C GLU A 746 2.47 -11.86 -7.25
N PRO A 747 1.97 -12.65 -6.26
CA PRO A 747 1.09 -12.12 -5.23
C PRO A 747 1.83 -11.13 -4.34
N THR A 748 1.07 -10.19 -3.77
CA THR A 748 1.59 -9.23 -2.80
C THR A 748 0.99 -9.52 -1.44
N SER A 749 1.82 -9.61 -0.41
CA SER A 749 1.40 -9.81 0.97
C SER A 749 1.79 -8.65 1.86
N TYR A 750 0.98 -8.44 2.91
CA TYR A 750 1.08 -7.31 3.81
C TYR A 750 1.08 -7.79 5.25
N GLU A 751 2.02 -7.27 6.04
CA GLU A 751 2.03 -7.44 7.48
C GLU A 751 1.68 -6.11 8.15
N HIS A 752 0.87 -6.17 9.19
CA HIS A 752 0.38 -4.99 9.91
C HIS A 752 0.89 -4.96 11.36
N ASP A 753 1.15 -3.76 11.88
CA ASP A 753 1.32 -3.48 13.30
C ASP A 753 0.54 -2.20 13.68
N ASN A 754 -0.19 -2.25 14.80
CA ASN A 754 -1.08 -1.18 15.28
C ASN A 754 -2.01 -0.63 14.18
N GLY A 755 -2.52 -1.50 13.30
CA GLY A 755 -3.39 -1.10 12.19
C GLY A 755 -2.68 -0.60 10.93
N PHE A 756 -1.36 -0.41 10.95
CA PHE A 756 -0.59 0.10 9.80
C PHE A 756 0.27 -0.98 9.15
N VAL A 757 0.46 -0.88 7.83
CA VAL A 757 1.40 -1.75 7.11
C VAL A 757 2.84 -1.48 7.58
N ARG A 758 3.52 -2.56 7.98
CA ARG A 758 4.92 -2.58 8.40
C ARG A 758 5.83 -3.33 7.44
N VAL A 759 5.31 -4.33 6.73
CA VAL A 759 6.08 -5.13 5.78
C VAL A 759 5.22 -5.38 4.55
N VAL A 760 5.80 -5.18 3.37
CA VAL A 760 5.22 -5.57 2.08
C VAL A 760 6.16 -6.57 1.44
N ARG A 761 5.62 -7.67 0.92
CA ARG A 761 6.39 -8.69 0.21
C ARG A 761 5.78 -8.96 -1.15
N ARG A 762 6.62 -9.00 -2.18
CA ARG A 762 6.26 -9.40 -3.54
C ARG A 762 7.44 -10.19 -4.12
N GLY A 763 7.26 -11.50 -4.30
CA GLY A 763 8.38 -12.39 -4.62
C GLY A 763 9.49 -12.32 -3.55
N GLN A 764 10.73 -12.08 -3.99
CA GLN A 764 11.89 -11.90 -3.10
C GLN A 764 12.02 -10.48 -2.53
N ALA A 765 11.27 -9.51 -3.07
CA ALA A 765 11.35 -8.12 -2.66
C ALA A 765 10.61 -7.89 -1.34
N VAL A 766 11.27 -7.27 -0.37
CA VAL A 766 10.71 -6.99 0.96
C VAL A 766 10.93 -5.52 1.30
N TRP A 767 9.84 -4.79 1.50
CA TRP A 767 9.88 -3.42 2.02
C TRP A 767 9.49 -3.43 3.48
N LYS A 768 10.24 -2.73 4.33
CA LYS A 768 9.93 -2.56 5.75
C LYS A 768 9.68 -1.10 6.10
N TYR A 769 8.74 -0.87 7.00
CA TYR A 769 8.33 0.44 7.46
C TYR A 769 8.27 0.47 8.99
N GLU A 770 9.01 1.39 9.59
CA GLU A 770 8.83 1.78 10.99
C GLU A 770 7.98 3.04 11.04
N ARG A 771 7.07 3.13 12.00
CA ARG A 771 6.11 4.24 12.12
C ARG A 771 6.05 4.81 13.55
N ASN A 772 5.65 6.07 13.66
CA ASN A 772 5.28 6.68 14.93
C ASN A 772 3.86 6.27 15.38
N ASP A 773 3.41 6.77 16.53
CA ASP A 773 2.13 6.41 17.15
C ASP A 773 0.91 6.85 16.34
N GLN A 774 1.09 7.85 15.48
CA GLN A 774 0.08 8.47 14.64
C GLN A 774 -0.01 7.78 13.28
N GLY A 775 0.95 6.87 13.00
CA GLY A 775 0.98 6.08 11.78
C GLY A 775 1.90 6.60 10.70
N ASP A 776 2.67 7.67 10.90
CA ASP A 776 3.60 8.18 9.89
C ASP A 776 4.89 7.37 9.84
N VAL A 777 5.42 7.16 8.62
CA VAL A 777 6.66 6.40 8.39
C VAL A 777 7.85 7.18 8.93
N THR A 778 8.52 6.69 9.97
CA THR A 778 9.77 7.27 10.48
C THR A 778 11.01 6.66 9.84
N ARG A 779 10.89 5.42 9.34
CA ARG A 779 11.94 4.75 8.58
C ARG A 779 11.36 3.86 7.49
N ARG A 780 11.96 3.91 6.30
CA ARG A 780 11.72 2.96 5.21
C ARG A 780 13.00 2.19 4.92
N THR A 781 12.88 0.87 4.82
CA THR A 781 13.96 -0.01 4.34
C THR A 781 13.52 -0.64 3.02
N ASP A 782 14.34 -0.47 1.98
CA ASP A 782 14.09 -1.04 0.65
C ASP A 782 14.51 -2.53 0.59
N PRO A 783 14.20 -3.26 -0.51
CA PRO A 783 14.58 -4.67 -0.66
C PRO A 783 16.08 -4.95 -0.68
N ALA A 784 16.93 -3.95 -0.96
CA ALA A 784 18.40 -4.10 -0.87
C ALA A 784 18.94 -3.75 0.53
N GLY A 785 18.09 -3.33 1.46
CA GLY A 785 18.46 -2.97 2.82
C GLY A 785 18.87 -1.51 3.00
N HIS A 786 18.70 -0.64 2.00
CA HIS A 786 18.97 0.79 2.16
C HIS A 786 17.87 1.47 2.98
N ILE A 787 18.29 2.44 3.79
CA ILE A 787 17.44 3.08 4.79
C ILE A 787 17.21 4.54 4.40
N THR A 788 15.94 4.96 4.43
CA THR A 788 15.53 6.37 4.40
C THR A 788 14.78 6.69 5.68
N ASP A 789 15.27 7.68 6.44
CA ASP A 789 14.64 8.12 7.69
C ASP A 789 13.84 9.41 7.46
N TYR A 790 12.76 9.58 8.25
CA TYR A 790 11.85 10.72 8.18
C TYR A 790 11.62 11.30 9.57
N SER A 791 11.43 12.62 9.63
CA SER A 791 11.09 13.33 10.87
C SER A 791 9.87 14.21 10.67
N TYR A 792 9.06 14.34 11.72
CA TYR A 792 7.83 15.12 11.73
C TYR A 792 7.81 16.06 12.93
N ASN A 793 7.15 17.22 12.78
CA ASN A 793 6.86 18.10 13.90
C ASN A 793 5.66 17.57 14.73
N PRO A 794 5.35 18.14 15.91
CA PRO A 794 4.21 17.72 16.73
C PRO A 794 2.83 17.86 16.07
N SER A 795 2.75 18.61 14.97
CA SER A 795 1.54 18.80 14.16
C SER A 795 1.44 17.81 12.98
N GLY A 796 2.38 16.88 12.84
CA GLY A 796 2.39 15.85 11.80
C GLY A 796 2.99 16.27 10.46
N GLN A 797 3.65 17.42 10.38
CA GLN A 797 4.27 17.90 9.14
C GLN A 797 5.71 17.41 9.01
N LEU A 798 6.09 16.91 7.83
CA LEU A 798 7.42 16.41 7.53
C LEU A 798 8.47 17.51 7.67
N THR A 799 9.47 17.35 8.53
CA THR A 799 10.56 18.33 8.76
C THR A 799 11.89 17.92 8.13
N GLY A 800 12.08 16.63 7.82
CA GLY A 800 13.35 16.14 7.32
C GLY A 800 13.28 14.73 6.72
N VAL A 801 14.04 14.51 5.66
CA VAL A 801 14.28 13.21 5.01
C VAL A 801 15.78 12.97 4.90
N TRP A 802 16.27 11.85 5.43
CA TRP A 802 17.67 11.44 5.35
C TRP A 802 17.79 10.25 4.41
N TYR A 803 18.56 10.44 3.33
CA TYR A 803 18.77 9.43 2.30
C TYR A 803 19.94 8.49 2.65
N PRO A 804 20.06 7.34 1.95
CA PRO A 804 21.16 6.39 2.16
C PRO A 804 22.58 6.96 1.99
N ASP A 805 22.74 8.05 1.23
CA ASP A 805 24.01 8.79 1.06
C ASP A 805 24.30 9.81 2.19
N HIS A 806 23.46 9.82 3.23
CA HIS A 806 23.47 10.79 4.34
C HIS A 806 23.23 12.25 3.91
N SER A 807 22.67 12.48 2.72
CA SER A 807 22.10 13.78 2.36
C SER A 807 20.77 13.98 3.08
N CYS A 808 20.40 15.25 3.29
CA CYS A 808 19.23 15.62 4.08
C CYS A 808 18.39 16.65 3.33
N HIS A 809 17.12 16.33 3.10
CA HIS A 809 16.11 17.28 2.66
C HIS A 809 15.41 17.82 3.90
N ARG A 810 15.39 19.14 4.14
CA ARG A 810 14.74 19.77 5.30
C ARG A 810 13.63 20.71 4.88
N LEU A 811 12.52 20.69 5.62
CA LEU A 811 11.34 21.52 5.39
C LEU A 811 11.02 22.33 6.66
N VAL A 812 10.76 23.62 6.49
CA VAL A 812 10.43 24.54 7.59
C VAL A 812 9.01 25.06 7.41
N TRP A 813 8.16 24.84 8.41
CA TRP A 813 6.75 25.22 8.39
C TRP A 813 6.47 26.35 9.38
N ASN A 814 5.44 27.15 9.11
CA ASN A 814 4.88 28.07 10.10
C ASN A 814 3.75 27.42 10.91
N GLU A 815 3.26 28.10 11.95
CA GLU A 815 2.16 27.62 12.80
C GLU A 815 0.84 27.44 12.02
N ARG A 816 0.67 28.12 10.89
CA ARG A 816 -0.50 28.00 10.00
C ARG A 816 -0.42 26.78 9.07
N GLY A 817 0.62 25.96 9.19
CA GLY A 817 0.81 24.76 8.38
C GLY A 817 1.39 25.02 6.99
N GLN A 818 1.97 26.20 6.73
CA GLN A 818 2.49 26.60 5.43
C GLN A 818 4.01 26.44 5.35
N LEU A 819 4.53 25.95 4.22
CA LEU A 819 5.97 25.71 4.00
C LEU A 819 6.69 27.05 3.77
N LEU A 820 7.56 27.48 4.68
CA LEU A 820 8.32 28.72 4.53
C LEU A 820 9.63 28.53 3.76
N GLU A 821 10.32 27.41 4.01
CA GLU A 821 11.64 27.13 3.45
C GLU A 821 11.80 25.64 3.14
N GLU A 822 12.37 25.33 1.98
CA GLU A 822 12.75 23.98 1.54
C GLU A 822 14.26 23.97 1.30
N GLN A 823 15.01 23.23 2.11
CA GLN A 823 16.44 23.00 1.91
C GLN A 823 16.64 21.62 1.26
N LEU A 824 17.05 21.62 0.00
CA LEU A 824 17.28 20.44 -0.82
C LEU A 824 18.50 19.64 -0.32
N PRO A 825 18.62 18.35 -0.67
CA PRO A 825 19.76 17.49 -0.31
C PRO A 825 21.15 18.01 -0.68
N ASN A 826 21.25 18.85 -1.72
CA ASN A 826 22.47 19.51 -2.16
C ASN A 826 22.76 20.84 -1.43
N GLY A 827 21.93 21.23 -0.45
CA GLY A 827 22.04 22.45 0.35
C GLY A 827 21.37 23.69 -0.25
N ALA A 828 20.80 23.60 -1.45
CA ALA A 828 20.03 24.68 -2.08
C ALA A 828 18.75 25.00 -1.29
N ILE A 829 18.32 26.26 -1.28
CA ILE A 829 17.20 26.73 -0.46
C ILE A 829 16.14 27.41 -1.32
N LYS A 830 14.88 26.96 -1.24
CA LYS A 830 13.71 27.67 -1.78
C LYS A 830 12.91 28.30 -0.65
N ARG A 831 12.26 29.43 -0.92
CA ARG A 831 11.39 30.12 0.06
C ARG A 831 10.03 30.45 -0.52
N TYR A 832 9.02 30.43 0.34
CA TYR A 832 7.64 30.68 -0.05
C TYR A 832 6.99 31.73 0.85
N ARG A 833 6.07 32.49 0.28
CA ARG A 833 5.26 33.49 1.00
C ARG A 833 3.80 33.32 0.62
N TYR A 834 2.93 33.53 1.59
CA TYR A 834 1.50 33.31 1.46
C TYR A 834 0.72 34.56 1.90
N ASP A 835 -0.50 34.71 1.39
CA ASP A 835 -1.46 35.69 1.88
C ASP A 835 -2.23 35.19 3.11
N ASP A 836 -3.12 36.05 3.62
CA ASP A 836 -3.90 35.81 4.84
C ASP A 836 -4.88 34.64 4.70
N VAL A 837 -5.25 34.24 3.48
CA VAL A 837 -6.19 33.14 3.20
C VAL A 837 -5.48 31.86 2.70
N GLY A 838 -4.15 31.82 2.79
CA GLY A 838 -3.40 30.59 2.57
C GLY A 838 -2.74 30.44 1.21
N ARG A 839 -2.94 31.38 0.28
CA ARG A 839 -2.49 31.24 -1.11
C ARG A 839 -1.07 31.75 -1.27
N GLN A 840 -0.26 31.02 -2.03
CA GLN A 840 1.13 31.40 -2.28
C GLN A 840 1.18 32.67 -3.13
N VAL A 841 1.75 33.75 -2.61
CA VAL A 841 1.89 35.04 -3.31
C VAL A 841 3.30 35.28 -3.84
N ALA A 842 4.30 34.56 -3.32
CA ALA A 842 5.64 34.59 -3.87
C ALA A 842 6.40 33.29 -3.63
N ARG A 843 7.30 32.98 -4.55
CA ARG A 843 8.28 31.90 -4.47
C ARG A 843 9.65 32.41 -4.88
N GLU A 844 10.62 32.22 -4.03
CA GLU A 844 12.04 32.37 -4.31
C GLU A 844 12.60 30.96 -4.56
N ASP A 845 13.14 30.72 -5.75
CA ASP A 845 13.82 29.45 -6.03
C ASP A 845 15.23 29.38 -5.44
N GLU A 846 15.91 28.26 -5.67
CA GLU A 846 17.25 28.02 -5.17
C GLU A 846 18.34 28.96 -5.69
N HIS A 847 18.03 29.82 -6.66
CA HIS A 847 18.93 30.83 -7.20
C HIS A 847 18.59 32.25 -6.72
N GLY A 848 17.55 32.42 -5.90
CA GLY A 848 17.05 33.71 -5.46
C GLY A 848 16.08 34.37 -6.44
N ALA A 849 15.66 33.68 -7.51
CA ALA A 849 14.75 34.24 -8.49
C ALA A 849 13.33 34.28 -7.93
N LEU A 850 12.74 35.48 -7.91
CA LEU A 850 11.45 35.73 -7.30
C LEU A 850 10.32 35.69 -8.33
N THR A 851 9.43 34.71 -8.19
CA THR A 851 8.16 34.67 -8.94
C THR A 851 7.02 35.09 -8.00
N GLN A 852 6.16 36.00 -8.45
CA GLN A 852 5.01 36.49 -7.68
C GLN A 852 3.70 36.07 -8.32
N TYR A 853 2.68 35.79 -7.50
CA TYR A 853 1.38 35.29 -7.92
C TYR A 853 0.28 36.21 -7.39
N GLN A 854 -0.73 36.45 -8.23
CA GLN A 854 -1.93 37.21 -7.85
C GLN A 854 -3.17 36.37 -8.13
N TRP A 855 -4.09 36.38 -7.18
CA TRP A 855 -5.28 35.51 -7.18
C TRP A 855 -6.55 36.35 -7.08
N ASP A 856 -7.65 35.90 -7.68
CA ASP A 856 -8.98 36.45 -7.40
C ASP A 856 -9.58 35.88 -6.11
N SER A 857 -10.76 36.36 -5.68
CA SER A 857 -11.37 35.96 -4.39
C SER A 857 -11.85 34.51 -4.32
N VAL A 858 -11.95 33.79 -5.44
CA VAL A 858 -12.29 32.35 -5.49
C VAL A 858 -11.06 31.46 -5.72
N GLY A 859 -9.86 32.04 -5.70
CA GLY A 859 -8.60 31.28 -5.76
C GLY A 859 -8.08 30.98 -7.16
N ARG A 860 -8.56 31.68 -8.20
CA ARG A 860 -8.04 31.55 -9.57
C ARG A 860 -6.85 32.48 -9.78
N LEU A 861 -5.82 32.00 -10.46
CA LEU A 861 -4.58 32.74 -10.73
C LEU A 861 -4.80 33.79 -11.81
N VAL A 862 -4.81 35.07 -11.47
CA VAL A 862 -5.04 36.15 -12.46
C VAL A 862 -3.75 36.68 -13.07
N ARG A 863 -2.61 36.56 -12.36
CA ARG A 863 -1.32 37.06 -12.84
C ARG A 863 -0.12 36.33 -12.22
N VAL A 864 0.91 36.11 -13.03
CA VAL A 864 2.23 35.62 -12.61
C VAL A 864 3.29 36.62 -13.05
N VAL A 865 4.09 37.13 -12.12
CA VAL A 865 5.23 38.02 -12.41
C VAL A 865 6.51 37.19 -12.26
N LEU A 866 7.28 37.10 -13.33
CA LEU A 866 8.56 36.38 -13.39
C LEU A 866 9.70 37.21 -12.76
N PRO A 867 10.87 36.60 -12.45
CA PRO A 867 12.01 37.29 -11.84
C PRO A 867 12.48 38.56 -12.58
N GLY A 868 12.28 38.63 -13.90
CA GLY A 868 12.61 39.80 -14.73
C GLY A 868 11.51 40.87 -14.82
N GLY A 869 10.41 40.75 -14.08
CA GLY A 869 9.27 41.69 -14.10
C GLY A 869 8.27 41.49 -15.25
N ALA A 870 8.63 40.73 -16.29
CA ALA A 870 7.69 40.24 -17.28
C ALA A 870 6.60 39.39 -16.60
N TYR A 871 5.39 39.37 -17.16
CA TYR A 871 4.27 38.72 -16.51
C TYR A 871 3.33 38.04 -17.49
N ARG A 872 2.62 37.03 -17.00
CA ARG A 872 1.46 36.42 -17.66
C ARG A 872 0.18 36.82 -16.96
N GLU A 873 -0.90 37.01 -17.71
CA GLU A 873 -2.23 37.34 -17.17
C GLU A 873 -3.29 36.40 -17.73
N TYR A 874 -4.28 36.10 -16.90
CA TYR A 874 -5.35 35.15 -17.19
C TYR A 874 -6.72 35.77 -16.93
N SER A 875 -7.67 35.50 -17.84
CA SER A 875 -9.10 35.79 -17.66
C SER A 875 -9.90 34.50 -17.67
N TYR A 876 -11.02 34.46 -16.94
CA TYR A 876 -11.81 33.25 -16.74
C TYR A 876 -13.28 33.44 -17.11
N ASN A 877 -13.94 32.34 -17.51
CA ASN A 877 -15.40 32.25 -17.56
C ASN A 877 -15.96 31.72 -16.21
N PRO A 878 -17.30 31.72 -16.03
CA PRO A 878 -17.94 31.19 -14.83
C PRO A 878 -17.77 29.68 -14.56
N TYR A 879 -17.23 28.92 -15.52
CA TYR A 879 -16.81 27.52 -15.32
C TYR A 879 -15.37 27.40 -14.82
N GLY A 880 -14.71 28.52 -14.49
CA GLY A 880 -13.31 28.56 -14.09
C GLY A 880 -12.33 28.24 -15.21
N LYS A 881 -12.76 28.30 -16.49
CA LYS A 881 -11.91 28.03 -17.65
C LYS A 881 -11.32 29.32 -18.23
N ILE A 882 -10.08 29.26 -18.72
CA ILE A 882 -9.34 30.43 -19.23
C ILE A 882 -9.97 30.93 -20.53
N THR A 883 -10.40 32.18 -20.60
CA THR A 883 -10.93 32.83 -21.82
C THR A 883 -9.89 33.67 -22.55
N ALA A 884 -8.85 34.11 -21.85
CA ALA A 884 -7.72 34.80 -22.46
C ALA A 884 -6.44 34.56 -21.64
N GLU A 885 -5.34 34.35 -22.33
CA GLU A 885 -3.98 34.33 -21.78
C GLU A 885 -3.16 35.41 -22.48
N ARG A 886 -2.50 36.25 -21.68
CA ARG A 886 -1.47 37.17 -22.14
C ARG A 886 -0.11 36.61 -21.77
N ASP A 887 0.77 36.43 -22.75
CA ASP A 887 2.15 36.00 -22.53
C ASP A 887 3.06 37.16 -22.07
N GLU A 888 4.31 36.84 -21.77
CA GLU A 888 5.34 37.77 -21.30
C GLU A 888 5.67 38.87 -22.31
N LEU A 889 5.38 38.65 -23.60
CA LEU A 889 5.61 39.59 -24.70
C LEU A 889 4.37 40.47 -24.96
N GLY A 890 3.25 40.22 -24.27
CA GLY A 890 2.00 40.93 -24.43
C GLY A 890 1.09 40.36 -25.51
N HIS A 891 1.43 39.22 -26.13
CA HIS A 891 0.58 38.53 -27.08
C HIS A 891 -0.60 37.90 -26.35
N VAL A 892 -1.79 38.02 -26.93
CA VAL A 892 -3.03 37.53 -26.32
C VAL A 892 -3.60 36.39 -27.14
N THR A 893 -3.66 35.20 -26.53
CA THR A 893 -4.42 34.06 -27.05
C THR A 893 -5.80 34.06 -26.38
N ARG A 894 -6.88 33.86 -27.15
CA ARG A 894 -8.25 33.81 -26.62
C ARG A 894 -8.86 32.44 -26.85
N TYR A 895 -9.72 32.04 -25.92
CA TYR A 895 -10.45 30.77 -25.97
C TYR A 895 -11.94 31.07 -25.90
N GLU A 896 -12.67 30.59 -26.90
CA GLU A 896 -14.11 30.58 -26.92
C GLU A 896 -14.60 29.16 -26.62
N TYR A 897 -15.73 29.08 -25.95
CA TYR A 897 -16.31 27.83 -25.49
C TYR A 897 -17.62 27.56 -26.22
N ALA A 898 -17.97 26.28 -26.40
CA ALA A 898 -19.26 25.88 -26.92
C ALA A 898 -20.38 26.34 -25.97
N ASP A 899 -21.50 26.80 -26.52
CA ASP A 899 -22.58 27.43 -25.74
C ASP A 899 -23.06 26.54 -24.59
N GLY A 900 -23.06 27.10 -23.38
CA GLY A 900 -23.43 26.40 -22.16
C GLY A 900 -22.43 25.33 -21.70
N LEU A 901 -21.36 25.03 -22.44
CA LEU A 901 -20.40 23.99 -22.12
C LEU A 901 -19.04 24.56 -21.72
N HIS A 902 -18.23 23.75 -21.06
CA HIS A 902 -16.85 24.08 -20.69
C HIS A 902 -15.82 23.59 -21.73
N LEU A 903 -16.29 23.25 -22.94
CA LEU A 903 -15.49 22.72 -24.05
C LEU A 903 -15.06 23.86 -24.99
N ILE A 904 -13.78 23.92 -25.35
CA ILE A 904 -13.25 24.99 -26.22
C ILE A 904 -13.80 24.79 -27.62
N SER A 905 -14.57 25.73 -28.16
CA SER A 905 -15.02 25.69 -29.56
C SER A 905 -14.02 26.34 -30.51
N ARG A 906 -13.26 27.33 -30.03
CA ARG A 906 -12.27 28.06 -30.83
C ARG A 906 -11.09 28.55 -29.99
N ARG A 907 -9.87 28.40 -30.51
CA ARG A 907 -8.67 29.07 -30.03
C ARG A 907 -8.27 30.13 -31.05
N LEU A 908 -8.15 31.37 -30.62
CA LEU A 908 -7.64 32.49 -31.40
C LEU A 908 -6.20 32.75 -31.00
N ASN A 909 -5.27 32.51 -31.91
CA ASN A 909 -3.85 32.81 -31.71
C ASN A 909 -3.61 34.33 -31.77
N ALA A 910 -2.49 34.77 -31.22
CA ALA A 910 -2.16 36.20 -31.14
C ALA A 910 -1.90 36.85 -32.51
N ASP A 911 -1.53 36.07 -33.52
CA ASP A 911 -1.36 36.51 -34.91
C ASP A 911 -2.69 36.61 -35.69
N GLY A 912 -3.82 36.27 -35.05
CA GLY A 912 -5.16 36.28 -35.64
C GLY A 912 -5.57 34.98 -36.33
N THR A 913 -4.67 33.99 -36.43
CA THR A 913 -5.03 32.63 -36.88
C THR A 913 -5.87 31.93 -35.82
N GLN A 914 -6.56 30.84 -36.22
CA GLN A 914 -7.47 30.16 -35.33
C GLN A 914 -7.47 28.65 -35.53
N VAL A 915 -7.80 27.93 -34.45
CA VAL A 915 -8.12 26.51 -34.46
C VAL A 915 -9.55 26.34 -33.97
N LYS A 916 -10.35 25.52 -34.64
CA LYS A 916 -11.73 25.22 -34.21
C LYS A 916 -11.86 23.76 -33.80
N TYR A 917 -12.75 23.51 -32.86
CA TYR A 917 -13.03 22.19 -32.31
C TYR A 917 -14.53 21.89 -32.37
N ARG A 918 -14.89 20.63 -32.62
CA ARG A 918 -16.29 20.16 -32.69
C ARG A 918 -16.53 18.98 -31.75
N TYR A 919 -17.72 18.96 -31.13
CA TYR A 919 -18.14 17.96 -30.13
C TYR A 919 -19.56 17.47 -30.40
N ASP A 920 -19.79 16.88 -31.57
CA ASP A 920 -21.12 16.36 -31.97
C ASP A 920 -21.37 14.91 -31.51
N ASN A 921 -20.37 14.26 -30.90
CA ASN A 921 -20.57 12.98 -30.22
C ASN A 921 -21.45 13.14 -28.96
N VAL A 922 -22.32 12.16 -28.70
CA VAL A 922 -23.26 12.19 -27.55
C VAL A 922 -22.56 12.21 -26.19
N ARG A 923 -21.33 11.72 -26.08
CA ARG A 923 -20.51 11.80 -24.86
C ARG A 923 -19.68 13.10 -24.80
N LEU A 924 -19.96 14.06 -25.68
CA LEU A 924 -19.21 15.32 -25.83
C LEU A 924 -17.72 15.12 -26.14
N LEU A 925 -17.37 14.02 -26.82
CA LEU A 925 -16.02 13.75 -27.30
C LEU A 925 -15.67 14.63 -28.51
N LEU A 926 -14.39 14.95 -28.69
CA LEU A 926 -13.89 15.76 -29.78
C LEU A 926 -14.00 14.99 -31.11
N THR A 927 -14.79 15.47 -32.05
CA THR A 927 -15.02 14.77 -33.33
C THR A 927 -14.32 15.41 -34.51
N ALA A 928 -13.94 16.69 -34.42
CA ALA A 928 -13.14 17.33 -35.44
C ALA A 928 -12.28 18.49 -34.94
N ILE A 929 -11.13 18.68 -35.58
CA ILE A 929 -10.25 19.85 -35.43
C ILE A 929 -10.08 20.49 -36.81
N GLU A 930 -10.34 21.79 -36.93
CA GLU A 930 -9.97 22.60 -38.09
C GLU A 930 -8.74 23.43 -37.72
N ASN A 931 -7.60 23.22 -38.38
CA ASN A 931 -6.36 23.95 -38.09
C ASN A 931 -6.35 25.36 -38.71
N GLU A 932 -5.26 26.08 -38.52
CA GLU A 932 -5.07 27.45 -39.03
C GLU A 932 -5.12 27.56 -40.55
N ALA A 933 -4.85 26.46 -41.27
CA ALA A 933 -4.92 26.37 -42.73
C ALA A 933 -6.31 25.96 -43.26
N GLY A 934 -7.26 25.62 -42.37
CA GLY A 934 -8.58 25.11 -42.73
C GLY A 934 -8.62 23.61 -43.04
N GLU A 935 -7.54 22.88 -42.77
CA GLU A 935 -7.49 21.42 -42.89
C GLU A 935 -8.22 20.78 -41.71
N THR A 936 -8.87 19.64 -41.94
CA THR A 936 -9.71 18.98 -40.94
C THR A 936 -9.15 17.64 -40.51
N TYR A 937 -9.01 17.45 -39.20
CA TYR A 937 -8.79 16.16 -38.55
C TYR A 937 -10.14 15.65 -38.03
N GLN A 938 -10.47 14.37 -38.24
CA GLN A 938 -11.76 13.79 -37.84
C GLN A 938 -11.57 12.56 -36.94
N LEU A 939 -12.48 12.38 -35.99
CA LEU A 939 -12.48 11.32 -34.99
C LEU A 939 -13.87 10.68 -34.86
N ASP A 940 -13.94 9.37 -35.05
CA ASP A 940 -15.13 8.55 -34.82
C ASP A 940 -14.90 7.60 -33.64
N TYR A 941 -15.98 7.29 -32.92
CA TYR A 941 -15.91 6.57 -31.64
C TYR A 941 -16.84 5.36 -31.59
N HIS A 942 -16.41 4.32 -30.87
CA HIS A 942 -17.28 3.25 -30.39
C HIS A 942 -18.25 3.76 -29.30
N PRO A 943 -19.36 3.05 -29.02
CA PRO A 943 -20.30 3.42 -27.95
C PRO A 943 -19.67 3.54 -26.56
N ASN A 944 -18.60 2.79 -26.28
CA ASN A 944 -17.83 2.89 -25.03
C ASN A 944 -16.94 4.15 -24.95
N GLY A 945 -16.78 4.90 -26.04
CA GLY A 945 -15.96 6.12 -26.14
C GLY A 945 -14.53 5.91 -26.63
N LEU A 946 -14.12 4.69 -26.99
CA LEU A 946 -12.83 4.43 -27.62
C LEU A 946 -12.82 4.91 -29.09
N ILE A 947 -11.70 5.43 -29.57
CA ILE A 947 -11.56 5.89 -30.96
C ILE A 947 -11.67 4.68 -31.88
N GLN A 948 -12.74 4.64 -32.67
CA GLN A 948 -12.93 3.63 -33.70
C GLN A 948 -12.06 3.96 -34.93
N GLN A 949 -11.95 5.24 -35.26
CA GLN A 949 -11.27 5.69 -36.47
C GLN A 949 -10.84 7.16 -36.37
N GLU A 950 -9.74 7.48 -37.03
CA GLU A 950 -9.29 8.85 -37.27
C GLU A 950 -8.98 9.10 -38.75
N ILE A 951 -9.13 10.35 -39.17
CA ILE A 951 -8.67 10.85 -40.47
C ILE A 951 -7.76 12.04 -40.20
N GLY A 952 -6.48 11.90 -40.56
CA GLY A 952 -5.44 12.91 -40.39
C GLY A 952 -5.67 14.17 -41.23
N PHE A 953 -4.91 15.24 -40.94
CA PHE A 953 -4.93 16.45 -41.78
C PHE A 953 -4.46 16.19 -43.22
N ASP A 954 -3.66 15.13 -43.40
CA ASP A 954 -3.19 14.61 -44.69
C ASP A 954 -4.23 13.73 -45.40
N GLY A 955 -5.40 13.50 -44.78
CA GLY A 955 -6.46 12.62 -45.29
C GLY A 955 -6.22 11.13 -45.00
N GLN A 956 -5.12 10.76 -44.36
CA GLN A 956 -4.82 9.35 -44.06
C GLN A 956 -5.79 8.82 -43.01
N ARG A 957 -6.42 7.69 -43.32
CA ARG A 957 -7.42 7.04 -42.46
C ARG A 957 -6.78 5.91 -41.67
N THR A 958 -6.96 5.94 -40.36
CA THR A 958 -6.54 4.86 -39.44
C THR A 958 -7.73 4.37 -38.64
N ALA A 959 -7.94 3.05 -38.56
CA ALA A 959 -9.00 2.42 -37.79
C ALA A 959 -8.42 1.54 -36.67
N TYR A 960 -9.18 1.39 -35.59
CA TYR A 960 -8.78 0.67 -34.39
C TYR A 960 -9.88 -0.31 -33.95
N ALA A 961 -9.47 -1.48 -33.46
CA ALA A 961 -10.36 -2.43 -32.79
C ALA A 961 -9.80 -2.77 -31.41
N TYR A 962 -10.69 -2.93 -30.43
CA TYR A 962 -10.34 -3.17 -29.03
C TYR A 962 -10.99 -4.44 -28.50
N ASP A 963 -10.41 -5.02 -27.46
CA ASP A 963 -11.06 -6.03 -26.64
C ASP A 963 -12.05 -5.39 -25.64
N LEU A 964 -12.75 -6.22 -24.86
CA LEU A 964 -13.72 -5.75 -23.86
C LEU A 964 -13.06 -5.10 -22.63
N ASN A 965 -11.74 -5.21 -22.48
CA ASN A 965 -10.97 -4.45 -21.47
C ASN A 965 -10.48 -3.10 -22.03
N GLY A 966 -10.82 -2.77 -23.27
CA GLY A 966 -10.38 -1.55 -23.95
C GLY A 966 -8.93 -1.59 -24.43
N ASN A 967 -8.27 -2.75 -24.48
CA ASN A 967 -6.94 -2.85 -25.06
C ASN A 967 -7.02 -2.97 -26.59
N LEU A 968 -6.11 -2.29 -27.27
CA LEU A 968 -6.00 -2.35 -28.73
C LEU A 968 -5.66 -3.78 -29.19
N LEU A 969 -6.52 -4.35 -30.05
CA LEU A 969 -6.35 -5.64 -30.74
C LEU A 969 -5.80 -5.47 -32.15
N GLU A 970 -6.22 -4.41 -32.85
CA GLU A 970 -5.88 -4.19 -34.26
C GLU A 970 -5.76 -2.68 -34.56
N LYS A 971 -4.71 -2.30 -35.28
CA LYS A 971 -4.57 -0.99 -35.94
C LYS A 971 -4.51 -1.21 -37.45
N THR A 972 -5.36 -0.52 -38.19
CA THR A 972 -5.44 -0.63 -39.66
C THR A 972 -5.24 0.73 -40.30
N GLU A 973 -4.13 0.90 -41.01
CA GLU A 973 -3.82 2.11 -41.80
C GLU A 973 -4.26 1.89 -43.24
N HIS A 974 -5.06 2.80 -43.79
CA HIS A 974 -5.62 2.70 -45.14
C HIS A 974 -4.83 3.57 -46.12
N GLY A 975 -4.30 2.97 -47.19
CA GLY A 975 -3.68 3.71 -48.28
C GLY A 975 -4.72 4.27 -49.27
N ASP A 976 -4.33 5.31 -50.00
CA ASP A 976 -5.17 5.96 -51.03
C ASP A 976 -5.58 5.01 -52.17
N ASP A 977 -4.81 3.94 -52.39
CA ASP A 977 -5.05 2.88 -53.37
C ASP A 977 -5.97 1.76 -52.85
N GLY A 978 -6.49 1.90 -51.64
CA GLY A 978 -7.31 0.89 -50.95
C GLY A 978 -6.51 -0.23 -50.28
N SER A 979 -5.18 -0.17 -50.29
CA SER A 979 -4.34 -1.07 -49.51
C SER A 979 -4.55 -0.87 -48.00
N GLN A 980 -4.25 -1.90 -47.21
CA GLN A 980 -4.38 -1.88 -45.75
C GLN A 980 -3.11 -2.41 -45.11
N LEU A 981 -2.56 -1.64 -44.17
CA LEU A 981 -1.48 -2.08 -43.30
C LEU A 981 -2.10 -2.42 -41.94
N VAL A 982 -2.24 -3.72 -41.66
CA VAL A 982 -2.88 -4.23 -40.45
C VAL A 982 -1.83 -4.68 -39.45
N THR A 983 -1.82 -4.08 -38.27
CA THR A 983 -0.99 -4.50 -37.12
C THR A 983 -1.89 -5.09 -36.04
N ARG A 984 -1.59 -6.32 -35.59
CA ARG A 984 -2.36 -7.04 -34.56
C ARG A 984 -1.59 -7.12 -33.25
N TYR A 985 -2.31 -7.12 -32.14
CA TYR A 985 -1.79 -7.17 -30.79
C TYR A 985 -2.50 -8.26 -29.98
N GLU A 986 -1.72 -9.11 -29.31
CA GLU A 986 -2.23 -10.12 -28.39
C GLU A 986 -1.66 -9.86 -27.00
N ARG A 987 -2.49 -10.06 -25.97
CA ARG A 987 -2.16 -9.73 -24.58
C ARG A 987 -2.44 -10.90 -23.66
N ASP A 988 -1.73 -10.94 -22.52
CA ASP A 988 -2.08 -11.84 -21.43
C ASP A 988 -3.24 -11.29 -20.58
N HIS A 989 -3.67 -12.07 -19.58
CA HIS A 989 -4.75 -11.68 -18.65
C HIS A 989 -4.41 -10.47 -17.77
N ALA A 990 -3.14 -10.05 -17.71
CA ALA A 990 -2.71 -8.84 -17.03
C ALA A 990 -2.66 -7.61 -17.97
N GLY A 991 -3.09 -7.77 -19.24
CA GLY A 991 -3.10 -6.73 -20.25
C GLY A 991 -1.74 -6.44 -20.90
N ARG A 992 -0.69 -7.22 -20.60
CA ARG A 992 0.65 -7.02 -21.17
C ARG A 992 0.72 -7.58 -22.58
N LEU A 993 1.38 -6.87 -23.50
CA LEU A 993 1.52 -7.28 -24.90
C LEU A 993 2.43 -8.51 -24.97
N VAL A 994 1.94 -9.67 -25.39
CA VAL A 994 2.73 -10.90 -25.54
C VAL A 994 3.13 -11.17 -26.99
N ARG A 995 2.36 -10.64 -27.95
CA ARG A 995 2.64 -10.77 -29.39
C ARG A 995 2.17 -9.55 -30.16
N LYS A 996 3.00 -9.08 -31.09
CA LYS A 996 2.66 -8.04 -32.07
C LYS A 996 2.95 -8.55 -33.48
N THR A 997 1.93 -8.61 -34.33
CA THR A 997 2.07 -8.99 -35.74
C THR A 997 2.01 -7.74 -36.59
N LEU A 998 3.09 -7.41 -37.28
CA LEU A 998 3.21 -6.24 -38.16
C LEU A 998 2.49 -6.46 -39.49
N ALA A 999 2.28 -5.38 -40.25
CA ALA A 999 1.61 -5.42 -41.56
C ALA A 999 2.33 -6.28 -42.61
N ASP A 1000 3.64 -6.50 -42.47
CA ASP A 1000 4.43 -7.38 -43.34
C ASP A 1000 4.38 -8.86 -42.90
N GLY A 1001 3.61 -9.19 -41.85
CA GLY A 1001 3.47 -10.53 -41.28
C GLY A 1001 4.57 -10.91 -40.29
N LYS A 1002 5.57 -10.05 -40.03
CA LYS A 1002 6.57 -10.31 -38.99
C LYS A 1002 5.93 -10.27 -37.61
N VAL A 1003 6.38 -11.18 -36.76
CA VAL A 1003 5.89 -11.33 -35.39
C VAL A 1003 6.98 -10.88 -34.43
N VAL A 1004 6.59 -10.04 -33.47
CA VAL A 1004 7.42 -9.67 -32.32
C VAL A 1004 6.80 -10.27 -31.08
N GLU A 1005 7.52 -11.14 -30.40
CA GLU A 1005 7.07 -11.80 -29.16
C GLU A 1005 7.71 -11.16 -27.95
N TYR A 1006 6.94 -11.08 -26.86
CA TYR A 1006 7.34 -10.46 -25.61
C TYR A 1006 7.15 -11.46 -24.48
N ALA A 1007 8.14 -11.58 -23.62
CA ALA A 1007 8.06 -12.42 -22.42
C ALA A 1007 8.21 -11.56 -21.18
N TYR A 1008 7.47 -11.90 -20.12
CA TYR A 1008 7.52 -11.22 -18.83
C TYR A 1008 7.81 -12.21 -17.70
N ASP A 1009 8.45 -11.74 -16.64
CA ASP A 1009 8.47 -12.47 -15.39
C ASP A 1009 7.14 -12.31 -14.63
N ARG A 1010 6.97 -13.06 -13.54
CA ARG A 1010 5.76 -12.98 -12.71
C ARG A 1010 5.61 -11.62 -12.00
N GLN A 1011 6.66 -10.83 -11.90
CA GLN A 1011 6.60 -9.49 -11.30
C GLN A 1011 6.14 -8.43 -12.33
N GLY A 1012 6.04 -8.82 -13.60
CA GLY A 1012 5.66 -7.96 -14.72
C GLY A 1012 6.84 -7.27 -15.40
N ASN A 1013 8.08 -7.65 -15.09
CA ASN A 1013 9.26 -7.14 -15.76
C ASN A 1013 9.40 -7.79 -17.14
N LEU A 1014 9.74 -7.00 -18.16
CA LEU A 1014 9.94 -7.48 -19.54
C LEU A 1014 11.24 -8.29 -19.62
N LEU A 1015 11.16 -9.61 -19.80
CA LEU A 1015 12.33 -10.49 -19.91
C LEU A 1015 12.93 -10.52 -21.31
N SER A 1016 12.10 -10.45 -22.34
CA SER A 1016 12.60 -10.46 -23.72
C SER A 1016 11.67 -9.81 -24.73
N VAL A 1017 12.25 -9.31 -25.81
CA VAL A 1017 11.58 -8.91 -27.06
C VAL A 1017 12.26 -9.65 -28.21
N ASP A 1018 11.55 -10.55 -28.87
CA ASP A 1018 12.07 -11.35 -29.98
C ASP A 1018 11.35 -10.98 -31.28
N ASP A 1019 12.08 -10.40 -32.23
CA ASP A 1019 11.61 -10.04 -33.57
C ASP A 1019 12.00 -11.06 -34.65
N GLY A 1020 12.57 -12.20 -34.25
CA GLY A 1020 13.09 -13.25 -35.13
C GLY A 1020 14.49 -12.98 -35.69
N HIS A 1021 15.14 -11.86 -35.34
CA HIS A 1021 16.50 -11.53 -35.75
C HIS A 1021 17.48 -11.51 -34.58
N TRP A 1022 17.28 -10.59 -33.63
CA TRP A 1022 18.12 -10.48 -32.43
C TRP A 1022 17.24 -10.18 -31.23
N ALA A 1023 16.89 -11.24 -30.50
CA ALA A 1023 16.16 -11.10 -29.25
C ALA A 1023 16.91 -10.16 -28.29
N LEU A 1024 16.20 -9.14 -27.81
CA LEU A 1024 16.59 -8.36 -26.66
C LEU A 1024 16.21 -9.15 -25.41
N ALA A 1025 17.13 -9.30 -24.46
CA ALA A 1025 16.82 -9.91 -23.18
C ALA A 1025 17.27 -9.01 -22.03
N TYR A 1026 16.52 -9.02 -20.93
CA TYR A 1026 16.73 -8.11 -19.80
C TYR A 1026 16.84 -8.89 -18.49
N GLU A 1027 17.76 -8.45 -17.62
CA GLU A 1027 17.91 -8.94 -16.25
C GLU A 1027 17.57 -7.80 -15.27
N TYR A 1028 16.97 -8.13 -14.13
CA TYR A 1028 16.57 -7.17 -13.10
C TYR A 1028 17.09 -7.54 -11.71
N ASP A 1029 17.29 -6.54 -10.85
CA ASP A 1029 17.52 -6.76 -9.42
C ASP A 1029 16.22 -6.93 -8.63
N VAL A 1030 16.35 -7.23 -7.32
CA VAL A 1030 15.22 -7.40 -6.39
C VAL A 1030 14.38 -6.14 -6.17
N GLN A 1031 14.77 -4.99 -6.72
CA GLN A 1031 13.98 -3.76 -6.72
C GLN A 1031 13.35 -3.48 -8.10
N ASN A 1032 13.39 -4.46 -9.01
CA ASN A 1032 12.94 -4.34 -10.41
C ASN A 1032 13.71 -3.29 -11.22
N ARG A 1033 14.99 -3.04 -10.90
CA ARG A 1033 15.86 -2.17 -11.70
C ARG A 1033 16.65 -3.00 -12.70
N LEU A 1034 16.78 -2.51 -13.93
CA LEU A 1034 17.51 -3.18 -15.01
C LEU A 1034 19.00 -3.35 -14.64
N THR A 1035 19.51 -4.58 -14.59
CA THR A 1035 20.93 -4.90 -14.30
C THR A 1035 21.70 -5.36 -15.52
N ALA A 1036 21.02 -5.92 -16.53
CA ALA A 1036 21.66 -6.24 -17.79
C ALA A 1036 20.67 -6.15 -18.96
N GLU A 1037 21.22 -5.81 -20.12
CA GLU A 1037 20.53 -5.83 -21.41
C GLU A 1037 21.42 -6.58 -22.40
N HIS A 1038 20.84 -7.57 -23.06
CA HIS A 1038 21.51 -8.44 -24.02
C HIS A 1038 20.96 -8.18 -25.42
N GLN A 1039 21.85 -7.94 -26.39
CA GLN A 1039 21.49 -7.81 -27.79
C GLN A 1039 22.52 -8.55 -28.65
N GLY A 1040 22.13 -9.69 -29.21
CA GLY A 1040 23.03 -10.55 -29.97
C GLY A 1040 24.26 -10.99 -29.15
N TRP A 1041 25.45 -10.54 -29.54
CA TRP A 1041 26.71 -10.84 -28.83
C TRP A 1041 27.05 -9.82 -27.73
N GLY A 1042 26.36 -8.68 -27.69
CA GLY A 1042 26.66 -7.58 -26.77
C GLY A 1042 25.85 -7.66 -25.49
N THR A 1043 26.46 -7.28 -24.37
CA THR A 1043 25.75 -7.13 -23.09
C THR A 1043 26.15 -5.83 -22.42
N LEU A 1044 25.16 -4.98 -22.13
CA LEU A 1044 25.30 -3.86 -21.22
C LEU A 1044 24.98 -4.33 -19.80
N ARG A 1045 25.80 -3.95 -18.81
CA ARG A 1045 25.49 -4.23 -17.39
C ARG A 1045 25.46 -2.96 -16.57
N TYR A 1046 24.40 -2.79 -15.80
CA TYR A 1046 24.11 -1.62 -15.00
C TYR A 1046 24.28 -1.94 -13.52
N GLY A 1047 24.84 -1.01 -12.76
CA GLY A 1047 24.94 -1.09 -11.30
C GLY A 1047 24.56 0.24 -10.68
N TYR A 1048 23.75 0.21 -9.63
CA TYR A 1048 23.21 1.39 -8.96
C TYR A 1048 23.86 1.60 -7.60
N ASP A 1049 23.84 2.84 -7.12
CA ASP A 1049 24.19 3.14 -5.73
C ASP A 1049 23.00 2.94 -4.77
N ALA A 1050 23.23 3.24 -3.50
CA ALA A 1050 22.25 3.10 -2.43
C ALA A 1050 21.06 4.05 -2.55
N CYS A 1051 21.21 5.16 -3.29
CA CYS A 1051 20.11 6.10 -3.60
C CYS A 1051 19.39 5.76 -4.91
N GLY A 1052 19.78 4.66 -5.58
CA GLY A 1052 19.20 4.22 -6.83
C GLY A 1052 19.72 4.92 -8.08
N GLN A 1053 20.81 5.69 -7.98
CA GLN A 1053 21.42 6.36 -9.12
C GLN A 1053 22.36 5.40 -9.85
N LEU A 1054 22.46 5.51 -11.19
CA LEU A 1054 23.37 4.68 -11.97
C LEU A 1054 24.81 4.98 -11.56
N LYS A 1055 25.54 3.98 -11.05
CA LYS A 1055 26.93 4.14 -10.58
C LYS A 1055 27.93 3.51 -11.55
N HIS A 1056 27.56 2.39 -12.17
CA HIS A 1056 28.44 1.64 -13.06
C HIS A 1056 27.68 1.20 -14.32
N LEU A 1057 28.31 1.39 -15.49
CA LEU A 1057 27.88 0.80 -16.74
C LEU A 1057 29.04 0.04 -17.37
N ARG A 1058 28.88 -1.26 -17.60
CA ARG A 1058 29.84 -2.09 -18.34
C ARG A 1058 29.35 -2.26 -19.77
N LEU A 1059 30.18 -1.84 -20.73
CA LEU A 1059 29.92 -1.94 -22.16
C LEU A 1059 30.22 -3.37 -22.67
N PRO A 1060 29.73 -3.74 -23.88
CA PRO A 1060 29.96 -5.07 -24.47
C PRO A 1060 31.44 -5.46 -24.66
N ASP A 1061 32.30 -4.47 -24.87
CA ASP A 1061 33.75 -4.62 -25.01
C ASP A 1061 34.49 -4.67 -23.65
N ASN A 1062 33.75 -4.78 -22.55
CA ASN A 1062 34.21 -4.81 -21.16
C ASN A 1062 34.78 -3.47 -20.65
N ASN A 1063 34.68 -2.38 -21.42
CA ASN A 1063 34.95 -1.04 -20.90
C ASN A 1063 33.95 -0.67 -19.81
N ARG A 1064 34.42 0.00 -18.75
CA ARG A 1064 33.60 0.38 -17.60
C ARG A 1064 33.49 1.89 -17.50
N LEU A 1065 32.26 2.38 -17.55
CA LEU A 1065 31.88 3.73 -17.17
C LEU A 1065 31.53 3.76 -15.67
N VAL A 1066 32.07 4.74 -14.95
CA VAL A 1066 31.71 5.03 -13.56
C VAL A 1066 31.13 6.44 -13.49
N PHE A 1067 29.95 6.54 -12.89
CA PHE A 1067 29.26 7.81 -12.66
C PHE A 1067 29.35 8.12 -11.17
N ASN A 1068 30.09 9.16 -10.82
CA ASN A 1068 30.16 9.64 -9.45
C ASN A 1068 29.15 10.77 -9.28
N HIS A 1069 28.37 10.72 -8.21
CA HIS A 1069 27.38 11.74 -7.89
C HIS A 1069 27.74 12.41 -6.56
N ASP A 1070 27.57 13.73 -6.49
CA ASP A 1070 27.61 14.48 -5.24
C ASP A 1070 26.31 14.27 -4.45
N LYS A 1071 26.33 14.68 -3.17
CA LYS A 1071 25.13 14.64 -2.31
C LYS A 1071 23.96 15.35 -2.98
N GLY A 1072 22.81 14.68 -3.00
CA GLY A 1072 21.62 15.17 -3.70
C GLY A 1072 21.56 14.82 -5.19
N GLY A 1073 22.48 13.99 -5.69
CA GLY A 1073 22.36 13.30 -6.97
C GLY A 1073 22.87 14.05 -8.20
N HIS A 1074 23.61 15.15 -8.02
CA HIS A 1074 24.26 15.82 -9.15
C HIS A 1074 25.45 15.02 -9.62
N LEU A 1075 25.54 14.75 -10.92
CA LEU A 1075 26.69 14.06 -11.52
C LEU A 1075 27.95 14.92 -11.32
N SER A 1076 28.98 14.39 -10.69
CA SER A 1076 30.25 15.10 -10.46
C SER A 1076 31.31 14.71 -11.48
N THR A 1077 31.44 13.42 -11.80
CA THR A 1077 32.39 12.94 -12.81
C THR A 1077 31.88 11.70 -13.53
N VAL A 1078 32.30 11.55 -14.79
CA VAL A 1078 32.24 10.29 -15.54
C VAL A 1078 33.65 9.80 -15.80
N GLU A 1079 33.94 8.55 -15.48
CA GLU A 1079 35.23 7.91 -15.72
C GLU A 1079 35.08 6.73 -16.68
N LEU A 1080 36.05 6.55 -17.58
CA LEU A 1080 36.18 5.38 -18.45
C LEU A 1080 37.41 4.57 -18.02
N ASN A 1081 37.20 3.34 -17.55
CA ASN A 1081 38.25 2.45 -17.03
C ASN A 1081 39.15 3.11 -15.96
N GLY A 1082 38.57 3.98 -15.13
CA GLY A 1082 39.27 4.74 -14.09
C GLY A 1082 39.98 6.02 -14.57
N ALA A 1083 39.95 6.32 -15.88
CA ALA A 1083 40.40 7.60 -16.41
C ALA A 1083 39.23 8.59 -16.47
N LEU A 1084 39.43 9.81 -15.97
CA LEU A 1084 38.42 10.86 -16.01
C LEU A 1084 38.06 11.21 -17.46
N LEU A 1085 36.80 11.03 -17.83
CA LEU A 1085 36.25 11.39 -19.14
C LEU A 1085 35.66 12.81 -19.08
N THR A 1086 34.79 13.05 -18.09
CA THR A 1086 34.18 14.36 -17.84
C THR A 1086 34.12 14.70 -16.36
N SER A 1087 34.25 15.98 -16.02
CA SER A 1087 33.91 16.51 -14.69
C SER A 1087 32.90 17.63 -14.81
N HIS A 1088 32.05 17.77 -13.81
CA HIS A 1088 30.88 18.62 -13.83
C HIS A 1088 30.83 19.41 -12.53
N LEU A 1089 30.61 20.72 -12.62
CA LEU A 1089 30.47 21.59 -11.46
C LEU A 1089 29.09 22.22 -11.48
N PHE A 1090 28.33 21.91 -10.43
CA PHE A 1090 27.00 22.42 -10.21
C PHE A 1090 27.02 23.57 -9.21
N LYS A 1091 26.19 24.59 -9.46
CA LYS A 1091 25.84 25.62 -8.48
C LYS A 1091 24.32 25.70 -8.42
N ASN A 1092 23.76 25.47 -7.23
CA ASN A 1092 22.32 25.47 -6.96
C ASN A 1092 21.51 24.58 -7.95
N GLY A 1093 22.07 23.44 -8.35
CA GLY A 1093 21.42 22.50 -9.25
C GLY A 1093 21.61 22.76 -10.74
N ARG A 1094 22.39 23.77 -11.15
CA ARG A 1094 22.80 23.97 -12.54
C ARG A 1094 24.27 23.73 -12.76
N GLU A 1095 24.56 23.02 -13.84
CA GLU A 1095 25.91 22.87 -14.34
C GLU A 1095 26.40 24.22 -14.86
N HIS A 1096 27.38 24.83 -14.20
CA HIS A 1096 27.99 26.07 -14.69
C HIS A 1096 29.32 25.81 -15.39
N GLN A 1097 29.90 24.63 -15.20
CA GLN A 1097 31.16 24.26 -15.83
C GLN A 1097 31.22 22.74 -16.07
N ARG A 1098 31.70 22.37 -17.26
CA ARG A 1098 31.99 20.98 -17.64
C ARG A 1098 33.40 20.89 -18.21
N GLN A 1099 34.21 19.97 -17.70
CA GLN A 1099 35.47 19.60 -18.32
C GLN A 1099 35.30 18.31 -19.12
N GLN A 1100 35.84 18.27 -20.34
CA GLN A 1100 35.88 17.07 -21.19
C GLN A 1100 37.28 16.97 -21.80
N GLY A 1101 38.15 16.15 -21.22
CA GLY A 1101 39.58 16.17 -21.51
C GLY A 1101 40.21 17.55 -21.22
N GLN A 1102 40.71 18.23 -22.25
CA GLN A 1102 41.26 19.59 -22.13
C GLN A 1102 40.25 20.71 -22.41
N LEU A 1103 39.04 20.37 -22.87
CA LEU A 1103 37.99 21.34 -23.16
C LEU A 1103 37.25 21.70 -21.87
N LEU A 1104 37.03 22.99 -21.65
CA LEU A 1104 36.28 23.51 -20.53
C LEU A 1104 35.10 24.33 -21.04
N SER A 1105 33.90 23.81 -20.85
CA SER A 1105 32.65 24.48 -21.17
C SER A 1105 32.16 25.28 -19.97
N HIS A 1106 31.80 26.54 -20.17
CA HIS A 1106 31.22 27.44 -19.17
C HIS A 1106 29.80 27.80 -19.58
N TYR A 1107 28.86 27.64 -18.66
CA TYR A 1107 27.44 27.94 -18.87
C TYR A 1107 27.01 29.10 -17.98
N HIS A 1108 26.45 30.14 -18.59
CA HIS A 1108 25.88 31.29 -17.90
C HIS A 1108 24.38 31.34 -18.18
N TYR A 1109 23.61 31.52 -17.11
CA TYR A 1109 22.16 31.56 -17.15
C TYR A 1109 21.66 32.97 -16.82
N ASP A 1110 20.53 33.36 -17.40
CA ASP A 1110 19.84 34.60 -17.03
C ASP A 1110 18.99 34.43 -15.75
N ASP A 1111 18.39 35.53 -15.28
CA ASP A 1111 17.53 35.56 -14.09
C ASP A 1111 16.25 34.72 -14.26
N GLN A 1112 15.88 34.39 -15.50
CA GLN A 1112 14.78 33.49 -15.84
C GLN A 1112 15.25 32.06 -16.07
N HIS A 1113 16.52 31.77 -15.78
CA HIS A 1113 17.09 30.43 -15.77
C HIS A 1113 17.31 29.80 -17.13
N ARG A 1114 17.30 30.62 -18.17
CA ARG A 1114 17.59 30.22 -19.54
C ARG A 1114 19.09 30.33 -19.77
N LEU A 1115 19.65 29.42 -20.57
CA LEU A 1115 21.06 29.50 -20.96
C LEU A 1115 21.27 30.79 -21.78
N HIS A 1116 21.93 31.76 -21.19
CA HIS A 1116 22.24 33.05 -21.81
C HIS A 1116 23.56 33.00 -22.57
N ALA A 1117 24.57 32.29 -22.06
CA ALA A 1117 25.84 32.18 -22.78
C ALA A 1117 26.51 30.84 -22.53
N HIS A 1118 27.21 30.38 -23.57
CA HIS A 1118 28.02 29.17 -23.53
C HIS A 1118 29.37 29.45 -24.17
N ALA A 1119 30.44 29.19 -23.44
CA ALA A 1119 31.81 29.33 -23.92
C ALA A 1119 32.59 28.03 -23.75
N ILE A 1120 33.43 27.67 -24.70
CA ILE A 1120 34.34 26.51 -24.64
C ILE A 1120 35.76 27.02 -24.74
N THR A 1121 36.62 26.61 -23.80
CA THR A 1121 38.03 27.01 -23.73
C THR A 1121 38.97 25.81 -23.66
N GLN A 1122 40.22 26.00 -24.09
CA GLN A 1122 41.32 25.04 -23.95
C GLN A 1122 42.61 25.81 -23.66
N GLN A 1123 43.30 25.53 -22.55
CA GLN A 1123 44.59 26.17 -22.20
C GLN A 1123 44.58 27.70 -22.44
N GLU A 1124 43.58 28.39 -21.87
CA GLU A 1124 43.34 29.84 -21.97
C GLU A 1124 42.84 30.38 -23.33
N HIS A 1125 42.69 29.55 -24.36
CA HIS A 1125 42.14 29.97 -25.66
C HIS A 1125 40.63 29.69 -25.74
N ILE A 1126 39.83 30.70 -26.09
CA ILE A 1126 38.40 30.55 -26.39
C ILE A 1126 38.27 29.90 -27.78
N LEU A 1127 37.72 28.68 -27.81
CA LEU A 1127 37.49 27.92 -29.04
C LEU A 1127 36.10 28.16 -29.62
N TYR A 1128 35.14 28.47 -28.75
CA TYR A 1128 33.75 28.73 -29.13
C TYR A 1128 33.09 29.64 -28.10
N GLN A 1129 32.30 30.60 -28.56
CA GLN A 1129 31.49 31.44 -27.70
C GLN A 1129 30.16 31.75 -28.40
N ARG A 1130 29.06 31.43 -27.73
CA ARG A 1130 27.70 31.77 -28.14
C ARG A 1130 27.07 32.59 -27.02
N GLN A 1131 26.59 33.77 -27.38
CA GLN A 1131 25.71 34.61 -26.57
C GLN A 1131 24.29 34.51 -27.09
#